data_AF-A0A2W7RFL3-F1
#
_entry.id   AF-A0A2W7RFL3-F1
#
_cell.length_a   1.000
_cell.length_b   1.000
_cell.length_c   1.000
_cell.angle_alpha   90.00
_cell.angle_beta   90.00
_cell.angle_gamma   90.00
#
_symmetry.space_group_name_H-M   'P 1'
#
loop_
_entity.id
_entity.type
_entity.pdbx_description
1 polymer ?
#
loop_
_entity_poly.entity_id
_entity_poly.type
_entity_poly.pdbx_seq_one_letter_code
_entity_poly.pdbx_strand_id
1 'polypeptide(L)'
;MNDTSQKFDTGSTPVSAANGPDDPDRMQQGVGPEATEHDEQDTAQDDGFLAQVEAQLPRGYQLDPEDSLIKRYSAREGVVEICQPFYVKHLEVARPTRPAQLVVVLRTASGARREVSLPADDLGKGSPKGVAKLRGVGLRVFATDTKFADLLRSMDYETVDPPVLRPGWASFDPPVYVLSDGGVLSHKDDRDRLALSGPVVTVERDAQERWTREVATKLTGNPLALFLVCAQFAGPLLKVVGAESAIYNLSAHTSQAKSFLLELALRVWPQQDLLSWTATRASLDDACLLANDGALGADEVPQGKVAKMVPQVFAIVNGSRRSARPAPGAEFEPSKRRVIVITSSEQPFCDQAVSEARRAQGSLPISRLRLPVQEGTFVRLLDIGGRDHKIWRKAHGHTDIPAMLSALDIASQETAGIAGPAFVQKLLAPLSCNQGDLRAAFETQSRELAVELGIDAGSGLSPETRVMRHFAVVLLAGQLAVRFGLLPQTVQQVRAAVLEAADSWAKIRGLGRHRVDEDPLATIRAWTWPRLGKELREVDAARRPVDRKPWGARGWFNEEHYFLLRETLMEFVPPGGTFKDLREILEQRGALLTDDRLPSKQIRMSSLIGPDIRVYQLCREVIDREVECDEEDETNAESER
;
A
#
# COMPACT_ATOMS: atom_id res chain seq x y z
N MET A 1 36.60 42.25 19.92
CA MET A 1 36.64 43.54 20.65
C MET A 1 35.33 44.26 20.38
N ASN A 2 34.76 44.87 21.42
CA ASN A 2 33.67 45.86 21.43
C ASN A 2 32.45 45.64 20.53
N ASP A 3 31.49 44.92 21.10
CA ASP A 3 30.07 45.33 21.19
C ASP A 3 29.91 46.84 21.52
N THR A 4 28.91 47.50 20.88
CA THR A 4 28.14 48.66 21.40
C THR A 4 26.77 48.75 20.69
N SER A 5 25.74 49.27 21.37
CA SER A 5 24.35 49.48 20.86
C SER A 5 23.93 50.96 20.77
N GLN A 6 22.67 51.24 20.35
CA GLN A 6 21.88 52.52 20.42
C GLN A 6 21.93 53.50 19.22
N LYS A 7 20.97 54.45 18.99
CA LYS A 7 19.46 54.48 19.09
C LYS A 7 18.92 55.88 18.61
N PHE A 8 17.72 55.96 18.00
CA PHE A 8 16.96 57.20 17.60
C PHE A 8 17.67 58.11 16.55
N ASP A 9 17.05 59.03 15.77
CA ASP A 9 15.87 59.93 15.90
C ASP A 9 15.14 60.08 14.52
N THR A 10 13.80 60.09 14.43
CA THR A 10 12.82 61.23 14.33
C THR A 10 12.90 62.16 13.08
N GLY A 11 11.72 62.50 12.52
CA GLY A 11 11.55 63.32 11.30
C GLY A 11 10.07 63.47 10.91
N SER A 12 9.64 64.65 10.43
CA SER A 12 8.26 65.14 10.69
C SER A 12 7.65 66.08 9.62
N THR A 13 6.46 65.73 9.09
CA THR A 13 5.32 66.63 8.67
C THR A 13 5.58 67.77 7.63
N PRO A 14 4.63 68.68 7.25
CA PRO A 14 3.13 68.72 7.28
C PRO A 14 2.45 69.25 5.96
N VAL A 15 1.16 69.66 6.00
CA VAL A 15 0.41 70.64 5.13
C VAL A 15 -0.15 70.14 3.77
N SER A 16 -1.32 70.54 3.20
CA SER A 16 -2.64 71.10 3.63
C SER A 16 -3.54 71.32 2.35
N ALA A 17 -4.73 70.70 2.18
CA ALA A 17 -6.13 71.14 2.49
C ALA A 17 -6.85 72.07 1.45
N ALA A 18 -8.15 72.36 1.69
CA ALA A 18 -9.14 73.13 0.88
C ALA A 18 -9.77 72.40 -0.34
N ASN A 19 -11.08 72.52 -0.69
CA ASN A 19 -12.22 73.28 -0.11
C ASN A 19 -13.58 72.57 -0.37
N GLY A 20 -14.63 72.94 0.38
CA GLY A 20 -16.06 72.67 0.09
C GLY A 20 -16.69 73.75 -0.81
N PRO A 21 -18.01 74.09 -0.72
CA PRO A 21 -19.04 73.74 0.28
C PRO A 21 -20.05 72.68 -0.27
N ASP A 22 -21.35 72.52 0.07
CA ASP A 22 -22.35 73.27 0.87
C ASP A 22 -23.50 72.37 1.40
N ASP A 23 -24.41 72.91 2.23
CA ASP A 23 -25.59 72.24 2.86
C ASP A 23 -26.73 73.28 3.07
N PRO A 24 -28.03 72.97 2.84
CA PRO A 24 -28.89 72.57 3.98
C PRO A 24 -30.15 71.70 3.70
N ASP A 25 -30.71 71.22 4.82
CA ASP A 25 -32.16 71.04 5.10
C ASP A 25 -32.91 69.77 4.61
N ARG A 26 -32.97 68.75 5.48
CA ARG A 26 -34.23 68.45 6.21
C ARG A 26 -34.06 67.52 7.43
N MET A 27 -34.86 67.76 8.47
CA MET A 27 -34.85 67.03 9.74
C MET A 27 -35.93 65.93 9.86
N GLN A 28 -35.68 64.97 10.78
CA GLN A 28 -36.64 64.05 11.44
C GLN A 28 -37.33 63.00 10.53
N GLN A 29 -37.51 61.73 10.93
CA GLN A 29 -37.50 61.07 12.25
C GLN A 29 -36.64 59.79 12.22
N GLY A 30 -36.38 59.16 13.38
CA GLY A 30 -35.45 58.02 13.50
C GLY A 30 -36.07 56.69 13.92
N VAL A 31 -35.39 55.59 13.54
CA VAL A 31 -35.50 54.23 14.09
C VAL A 31 -34.06 53.71 14.28
N GLY A 32 -33.83 52.84 15.25
CA GLY A 32 -32.49 52.29 15.55
C GLY A 32 -32.00 51.25 14.53
N PRO A 33 -30.71 50.89 14.54
CA PRO A 33 -30.17 49.85 13.68
C PRO A 33 -30.63 48.45 14.10
N GLU A 34 -30.98 47.62 13.12
CA GLU A 34 -31.27 46.20 13.31
C GLU A 34 -29.97 45.41 13.50
N ALA A 35 -30.02 44.37 14.34
CA ALA A 35 -28.94 43.42 14.54
C ALA A 35 -29.54 42.02 14.73
N THR A 36 -29.47 41.19 13.68
CA THR A 36 -29.87 39.77 13.68
C THR A 36 -29.34 39.09 12.42
N GLU A 37 -28.48 38.08 12.58
CA GLU A 37 -28.27 36.91 11.69
C GLU A 37 -27.05 36.10 12.17
N HIS A 38 -25.98 36.78 12.62
CA HIS A 38 -24.80 36.11 13.21
C HIS A 38 -25.03 35.69 14.67
N ASP A 39 -25.61 36.56 15.52
CA ASP A 39 -25.86 36.23 16.93
C ASP A 39 -26.79 35.01 17.08
N GLU A 40 -27.79 34.85 16.21
CA GLU A 40 -28.79 33.77 16.31
C GLU A 40 -28.18 32.36 16.20
N GLN A 41 -27.06 32.21 15.47
CA GLN A 41 -26.41 30.90 15.29
C GLN A 41 -25.51 30.52 16.46
N ASP A 42 -24.85 31.49 17.11
CA ASP A 42 -24.07 31.22 18.33
C ASP A 42 -24.99 31.03 19.54
N THR A 43 -26.06 31.83 19.69
CA THR A 43 -27.03 31.66 20.79
C THR A 43 -27.77 30.32 20.70
N ALA A 44 -28.25 29.93 19.52
CA ALA A 44 -28.95 28.65 19.34
C ALA A 44 -28.03 27.43 19.61
N GLN A 45 -26.71 27.56 19.38
CA GLN A 45 -25.76 26.52 19.77
C GLN A 45 -25.52 26.49 21.28
N ASP A 46 -25.47 27.64 21.95
CA ASP A 46 -25.21 27.73 23.40
C ASP A 46 -26.39 27.29 24.26
N ASP A 47 -27.64 27.60 23.87
CA ASP A 47 -28.84 27.07 24.54
C ASP A 47 -28.81 25.54 24.58
N GLY A 48 -28.47 24.90 23.46
CA GLY A 48 -28.33 23.44 23.37
C GLY A 48 -27.23 22.86 24.25
N PHE A 49 -26.14 23.61 24.49
CA PHE A 49 -25.07 23.20 25.40
C PHE A 49 -25.50 23.33 26.87
N LEU A 50 -26.07 24.46 27.26
CA LEU A 50 -26.49 24.70 28.65
C LEU A 50 -27.64 23.79 29.07
N ALA A 51 -28.61 23.55 28.19
CA ALA A 51 -29.66 22.55 28.42
C ALA A 51 -29.10 21.13 28.63
N GLN A 52 -28.03 20.76 27.91
CA GLN A 52 -27.36 19.46 28.08
C GLN A 52 -26.53 19.40 29.39
N VAL A 53 -26.03 20.52 29.89
CA VAL A 53 -25.46 20.62 31.25
C VAL A 53 -26.55 20.40 32.30
N GLU A 54 -27.63 21.17 32.25
CA GLU A 54 -28.71 21.12 33.25
C GLU A 54 -29.36 19.73 33.35
N ALA A 55 -29.61 19.08 32.21
CA ALA A 55 -30.22 17.75 32.16
C ALA A 55 -29.41 16.67 32.90
N GLN A 56 -28.10 16.86 33.07
CA GLN A 56 -27.21 15.90 33.75
C GLN A 56 -26.89 16.25 35.20
N LEU A 57 -27.29 17.43 35.71
CA LEU A 57 -26.91 17.87 37.05
C LEU A 57 -27.65 17.08 38.15
N PRO A 58 -26.92 16.46 39.10
CA PRO A 58 -27.55 15.70 40.17
C PRO A 58 -28.19 16.61 41.21
N ARG A 59 -29.20 16.08 41.92
CA ARG A 59 -29.94 16.82 42.96
C ARG A 59 -29.03 17.52 43.95
N GLY A 60 -29.22 18.84 44.08
CA GLY A 60 -28.39 19.71 44.93
C GLY A 60 -27.30 20.47 44.18
N TYR A 61 -27.12 20.22 42.88
CA TYR A 61 -26.37 21.09 41.97
C TYR A 61 -27.35 21.75 41.01
N GLN A 62 -27.08 23.00 40.64
CA GLN A 62 -27.82 23.74 39.62
C GLN A 62 -26.83 24.56 38.79
N LEU A 63 -27.17 24.80 37.52
CA LEU A 63 -26.53 25.83 36.73
C LEU A 63 -27.09 27.18 37.19
N ASP A 64 -26.21 28.14 37.43
CA ASP A 64 -26.58 29.53 37.67
C ASP A 64 -26.48 30.29 36.35
N PRO A 65 -27.59 30.83 35.80
CA PRO A 65 -27.59 31.49 34.50
C PRO A 65 -26.98 32.90 34.54
N GLU A 66 -26.89 33.56 35.70
CA GLU A 66 -26.31 34.91 35.79
C GLU A 66 -24.78 34.85 35.74
N ASP A 67 -24.16 33.95 36.52
CA ASP A 67 -22.71 33.76 36.55
C ASP A 67 -22.18 32.73 35.53
N SER A 68 -23.06 31.96 34.88
CA SER A 68 -22.71 30.76 34.11
C SER A 68 -21.84 29.78 34.91
N LEU A 69 -22.24 29.46 36.14
CA LEU A 69 -21.50 28.57 37.06
C LEU A 69 -22.35 27.41 37.55
N ILE A 70 -21.76 26.22 37.66
CA ILE A 70 -22.39 25.10 38.38
C ILE A 70 -22.17 25.35 39.88
N LYS A 71 -23.27 25.61 40.60
CA LYS A 71 -23.29 25.88 42.05
C LYS A 71 -23.97 24.73 42.79
N ARG A 72 -23.46 24.38 43.97
CA ARG A 72 -24.00 23.34 44.85
C ARG A 72 -24.71 23.95 46.05
N TYR A 73 -25.97 23.60 46.24
CA TYR A 73 -26.84 24.09 47.30
C TYR A 73 -26.89 23.06 48.43
N SER A 74 -26.35 23.42 49.60
CA SER A 74 -26.20 22.54 50.76
C SER A 74 -26.76 23.18 52.01
N ALA A 75 -27.70 22.51 52.67
CA ALA A 75 -28.24 22.93 53.97
C ALA A 75 -27.19 22.97 55.12
N ARG A 76 -25.94 22.56 54.88
CA ARG A 76 -24.82 22.63 55.84
C ARG A 76 -23.69 23.58 55.42
N GLU A 77 -23.48 23.81 54.13
CA GLU A 77 -22.36 24.63 53.61
C GLU A 77 -22.84 25.93 52.93
N GLY A 78 -24.15 26.13 52.77
CA GLY A 78 -24.71 27.21 51.95
C GLY A 78 -24.59 26.90 50.46
N VAL A 79 -24.36 27.93 49.65
CA VAL A 79 -24.08 27.83 48.22
C VAL A 79 -22.57 27.71 48.02
N VAL A 80 -22.13 26.73 47.24
CA VAL A 80 -20.71 26.48 46.94
C VAL A 80 -20.51 26.43 45.44
N GLU A 81 -19.73 27.37 44.89
CA GLU A 81 -19.31 27.35 43.48
C GLU A 81 -18.41 26.13 43.21
N ILE A 82 -18.70 25.40 42.13
CA ILE A 82 -17.98 24.16 41.80
C ILE A 82 -17.05 24.38 40.61
N CYS A 83 -17.59 24.86 39.48
CA CYS A 83 -16.87 24.97 38.20
C CYS A 83 -17.69 25.76 37.16
N GLN A 84 -17.05 26.15 36.06
CA GLN A 84 -17.75 26.58 34.84
C GLN A 84 -18.49 25.39 34.16
N PRO A 85 -19.41 25.62 33.19
CA PRO A 85 -20.32 24.59 32.72
C PRO A 85 -19.62 23.54 31.85
N PHE A 86 -20.00 22.28 32.05
CA PHE A 86 -19.51 21.11 31.33
C PHE A 86 -20.57 20.00 31.43
N TYR A 87 -20.53 19.04 30.51
CA TYR A 87 -21.35 17.82 30.60
C TYR A 87 -20.51 16.57 30.28
N VAL A 88 -21.01 15.40 30.66
CA VAL A 88 -20.41 14.11 30.34
C VAL A 88 -21.10 13.55 29.09
N LYS A 89 -20.37 13.38 27.99
CA LYS A 89 -20.91 12.85 26.75
C LYS A 89 -21.34 11.39 26.91
N HIS A 90 -20.43 10.58 27.46
CA HIS A 90 -20.65 9.16 27.79
C HIS A 90 -19.52 8.59 28.66
N LEU A 91 -19.75 7.41 29.23
CA LEU A 91 -18.73 6.53 29.79
C LEU A 91 -18.44 5.37 28.82
N GLU A 92 -17.22 5.29 28.30
CA GLU A 92 -16.74 4.13 27.53
C GLU A 92 -16.42 2.96 28.48
N VAL A 93 -17.01 1.79 28.27
CA VAL A 93 -16.67 0.59 29.07
C VAL A 93 -15.20 0.15 28.88
N ALA A 94 -14.65 -0.45 29.93
CA ALA A 94 -13.27 -0.90 29.96
C ALA A 94 -12.93 -1.92 28.87
N ARG A 95 -11.66 -1.91 28.43
CA ARG A 95 -11.05 -2.83 27.48
C ARG A 95 -9.85 -3.54 28.13
N PRO A 96 -9.45 -4.73 27.66
CA PRO A 96 -8.25 -5.42 28.17
C PRO A 96 -6.95 -4.61 28.11
N THR A 97 -6.90 -3.57 27.27
CA THR A 97 -5.74 -2.69 27.05
C THR A 97 -5.93 -1.24 27.50
N ARG A 98 -7.14 -0.84 27.94
CA ARG A 98 -7.46 0.55 28.33
C ARG A 98 -8.59 0.52 29.38
N PRO A 99 -8.43 1.11 30.58
CA PRO A 99 -9.51 1.18 31.58
C PRO A 99 -10.71 1.97 31.03
N ALA A 100 -11.87 1.90 31.68
CA ALA A 100 -13.05 2.67 31.29
C ALA A 100 -12.72 4.17 31.17
N GLN A 101 -13.34 4.88 30.24
CA GLN A 101 -13.01 6.28 29.94
C GLN A 101 -14.25 7.17 30.04
N LEU A 102 -14.17 8.19 30.89
CA LEU A 102 -15.17 9.25 30.90
C LEU A 102 -14.85 10.25 29.79
N VAL A 103 -15.82 10.58 28.95
CA VAL A 103 -15.70 11.58 27.89
C VAL A 103 -16.46 12.84 28.33
N VAL A 104 -15.71 13.91 28.58
CA VAL A 104 -16.24 15.17 29.13
C VAL A 104 -16.16 16.27 28.07
N VAL A 105 -17.25 16.99 27.86
CA VAL A 105 -17.31 18.16 26.97
C VAL A 105 -17.41 19.42 27.80
N LEU A 106 -16.50 20.35 27.55
CA LEU A 106 -16.38 21.61 28.29
C LEU A 106 -16.16 22.79 27.34
N ARG A 107 -16.57 23.99 27.76
CA ARG A 107 -16.20 25.25 27.10
C ARG A 107 -14.93 25.79 27.74
N THR A 108 -13.98 26.29 26.95
CA THR A 108 -12.79 27.00 27.46
C THR A 108 -13.13 28.46 27.79
N ALA A 109 -12.22 29.14 28.49
CA ALA A 109 -12.30 30.59 28.70
C ALA A 109 -12.20 31.44 27.41
N SER A 110 -12.03 30.81 26.23
CA SER A 110 -12.03 31.45 24.92
C SER A 110 -13.27 31.07 24.09
N GLY A 111 -14.36 30.64 24.73
CA GLY A 111 -15.62 30.22 24.09
C GLY A 111 -15.57 28.88 23.35
N ALA A 112 -14.39 28.32 23.08
CA ALA A 112 -14.23 27.11 22.29
C ALA A 112 -14.66 25.84 23.06
N ARG A 113 -15.45 24.98 22.40
CA ARG A 113 -15.81 23.66 22.95
C ARG A 113 -14.63 22.69 22.82
N ARG A 114 -14.41 21.85 23.83
CA ARG A 114 -13.35 20.84 23.90
C ARG A 114 -13.92 19.55 24.48
N GLU A 115 -13.69 18.45 23.78
CA GLU A 115 -13.93 17.09 24.28
C GLU A 115 -12.65 16.53 24.89
N VAL A 116 -12.75 15.92 26.08
CA VAL A 116 -11.64 15.40 26.86
C VAL A 116 -11.97 14.01 27.39
N SER A 117 -11.27 13.00 26.88
CA SER A 117 -11.32 11.64 27.40
C SER A 117 -10.32 11.44 28.55
N LEU A 118 -10.76 10.87 29.67
CA LEU A 118 -9.91 10.53 30.83
C LEU A 118 -10.29 9.16 31.43
N PRO A 119 -9.35 8.42 32.03
CA PRO A 119 -9.68 7.19 32.76
C PRO A 119 -10.67 7.44 33.90
N ALA A 120 -11.67 6.58 34.04
CA ALA A 120 -12.63 6.64 35.14
C ALA A 120 -11.94 6.45 36.51
N ASP A 121 -10.90 5.60 36.55
CA ASP A 121 -10.10 5.34 37.76
C ASP A 121 -9.32 6.59 38.23
N ASP A 122 -8.98 7.50 37.31
CA ASP A 122 -8.33 8.79 37.63
C ASP A 122 -9.27 9.78 38.35
N LEU A 123 -10.55 9.42 38.58
CA LEU A 123 -11.49 10.17 39.42
C LEU A 123 -11.65 9.55 40.83
N GLY A 124 -10.80 8.60 41.21
CA GLY A 124 -10.85 7.88 42.48
C GLY A 124 -10.89 8.77 43.74
N LYS A 125 -11.64 8.32 44.75
CA LYS A 125 -12.07 9.12 45.93
C LYS A 125 -10.95 9.77 46.77
N GLY A 126 -9.70 9.31 46.69
CA GLY A 126 -8.59 9.83 47.49
C GLY A 126 -7.68 10.84 46.78
N SER A 127 -7.52 10.74 45.46
CA SER A 127 -6.64 11.61 44.67
C SER A 127 -7.08 11.58 43.19
N PRO A 128 -8.06 12.40 42.80
CA PRO A 128 -8.67 12.34 41.47
C PRO A 128 -7.81 13.11 40.44
N LYS A 129 -6.71 12.48 40.00
CA LYS A 129 -5.73 13.02 39.04
C LYS A 129 -6.36 13.54 37.74
N GLY A 130 -7.50 12.98 37.32
CA GLY A 130 -8.23 13.40 36.12
C GLY A 130 -8.68 14.86 36.16
N VAL A 131 -8.89 15.43 37.35
CA VAL A 131 -9.26 16.84 37.51
C VAL A 131 -8.12 17.77 37.09
N ALA A 132 -6.86 17.39 37.36
CA ALA A 132 -5.70 18.16 36.91
C ALA A 132 -5.59 18.18 35.37
N LYS A 133 -5.98 17.09 34.69
CA LYS A 133 -6.05 17.01 33.23
C LYS A 133 -7.11 17.95 32.67
N LEU A 134 -8.31 17.96 33.26
CA LEU A 134 -9.41 18.86 32.86
C LEU A 134 -9.04 20.34 33.08
N ARG A 135 -8.43 20.68 34.22
CA ARG A 135 -7.88 22.02 34.49
C ARG A 135 -6.81 22.41 33.46
N GLY A 136 -5.95 21.48 33.05
CA GLY A 136 -4.93 21.68 32.00
C GLY A 136 -5.49 21.95 30.59
N VAL A 137 -6.71 21.51 30.28
CA VAL A 137 -7.41 21.83 29.01
C VAL A 137 -8.18 23.15 29.09
N GLY A 138 -8.24 23.79 30.27
CA GLY A 138 -8.86 25.11 30.48
C GLY A 138 -10.19 25.09 31.22
N LEU A 139 -10.55 23.99 31.90
CA LEU A 139 -11.70 23.97 32.80
C LEU A 139 -11.40 24.73 34.10
N ARG A 140 -12.17 25.79 34.41
CA ARG A 140 -12.12 26.44 35.72
C ARG A 140 -12.93 25.63 36.74
N VAL A 141 -12.27 25.26 37.82
CA VAL A 141 -12.84 24.55 38.98
C VAL A 141 -12.52 25.37 40.23
N PHE A 142 -13.55 25.70 41.02
CA PHE A 142 -13.48 26.57 42.19
C PHE A 142 -13.53 25.76 43.50
N ALA A 143 -14.22 24.61 43.49
CA ALA A 143 -14.23 23.66 44.59
C ALA A 143 -12.96 22.81 44.65
N THR A 144 -12.81 22.03 45.73
CA THR A 144 -11.71 21.05 45.83
C THR A 144 -11.84 19.97 44.75
N ASP A 145 -10.70 19.46 44.25
CA ASP A 145 -10.67 18.37 43.25
C ASP A 145 -11.54 17.17 43.67
N THR A 146 -11.66 16.89 44.98
CA THR A 146 -12.58 15.88 45.53
C THR A 146 -14.06 16.22 45.33
N LYS A 147 -14.51 17.44 45.69
CA LYS A 147 -15.90 17.87 45.50
C LYS A 147 -16.30 17.91 44.02
N PHE A 148 -15.37 18.30 43.14
CA PHE A 148 -15.59 18.27 41.69
C PHE A 148 -15.59 16.85 41.10
N ALA A 149 -14.70 15.96 41.55
CA ALA A 149 -14.75 14.54 41.17
C ALA A 149 -16.00 13.82 41.71
N ASP A 150 -16.56 14.27 42.83
CA ASP A 150 -17.84 13.78 43.34
C ASP A 150 -19.02 14.23 42.47
N LEU A 151 -19.02 15.46 41.92
CA LEU A 151 -19.98 15.88 40.89
C LEU A 151 -19.84 15.01 39.63
N LEU A 152 -18.64 14.90 39.05
CA LEU A 152 -18.37 14.07 37.85
C LEU A 152 -18.82 12.61 37.99
N ARG A 153 -18.78 12.04 39.20
CA ARG A 153 -19.22 10.67 39.51
C ARG A 153 -20.69 10.55 39.92
N SER A 154 -21.46 11.63 39.91
CA SER A 154 -22.89 11.63 40.27
C SER A 154 -23.80 12.29 39.24
N MET A 155 -23.26 12.92 38.19
CA MET A 155 -24.03 13.32 37.00
C MET A 155 -24.65 12.11 36.32
N ASP A 156 -25.77 12.33 35.64
CA ASP A 156 -26.44 11.29 34.85
C ASP A 156 -25.86 11.26 33.43
N TYR A 157 -25.39 10.10 32.98
CA TYR A 157 -24.76 9.93 31.67
C TYR A 157 -24.81 8.48 31.18
N GLU A 158 -24.91 8.30 29.86
CA GLU A 158 -24.99 6.97 29.26
C GLU A 158 -23.65 6.22 29.33
N THR A 159 -23.73 4.89 29.45
CA THR A 159 -22.59 3.99 29.33
C THR A 159 -22.61 3.33 27.96
N VAL A 160 -21.57 3.58 27.16
CA VAL A 160 -21.46 3.19 25.75
C VAL A 160 -20.39 2.12 25.59
N ASP A 161 -20.63 1.17 24.67
CA ASP A 161 -19.67 0.14 24.27
C ASP A 161 -19.07 0.50 22.89
N PRO A 162 -18.03 1.37 22.83
CA PRO A 162 -17.58 1.95 21.57
C PRO A 162 -16.96 0.88 20.66
N PRO A 163 -17.29 0.89 19.35
CA PRO A 163 -16.81 -0.12 18.40
C PRO A 163 -15.29 -0.25 18.42
N VAL A 164 -14.78 -1.49 18.40
CA VAL A 164 -13.34 -1.76 18.49
C VAL A 164 -12.65 -1.41 17.17
N LEU A 165 -12.27 -0.14 17.04
CA LEU A 165 -11.49 0.39 15.94
C LEU A 165 -10.16 -0.37 15.81
N ARG A 166 -9.81 -0.73 14.58
CA ARG A 166 -8.55 -1.35 14.17
C ARG A 166 -8.04 -0.62 12.93
N PRO A 167 -6.71 -0.50 12.73
CA PRO A 167 -6.16 0.20 11.58
C PRO A 167 -6.71 -0.29 10.23
N GLY A 168 -6.83 0.64 9.29
CA GLY A 168 -7.48 0.46 8.00
C GLY A 168 -8.95 0.86 7.99
N TRP A 169 -9.72 0.29 7.05
CA TRP A 169 -11.14 0.62 6.86
C TRP A 169 -12.04 -0.14 7.83
N ALA A 170 -12.54 0.57 8.85
CA ALA A 170 -13.60 0.07 9.71
C ALA A 170 -14.93 -0.09 8.94
N SER A 171 -15.84 -0.92 9.45
CA SER A 171 -17.12 -1.24 8.80
C SER A 171 -18.22 -0.28 9.27
N PHE A 172 -18.18 0.95 8.76
CA PHE A 172 -19.20 1.98 8.94
C PHE A 172 -19.72 2.48 7.60
N ASP A 173 -20.93 3.04 7.64
CA ASP A 173 -21.50 3.85 6.57
C ASP A 173 -21.92 5.21 7.15
N PRO A 174 -21.33 6.35 6.71
CA PRO A 174 -20.27 6.46 5.71
C PRO A 174 -18.90 5.95 6.21
N PRO A 175 -17.91 5.74 5.32
CA PRO A 175 -16.67 5.05 5.65
C PRO A 175 -15.76 5.82 6.62
N VAL A 176 -15.09 5.06 7.51
CA VAL A 176 -14.11 5.55 8.50
C VAL A 176 -12.80 4.79 8.34
N TYR A 177 -11.68 5.50 8.35
CA TYR A 177 -10.33 4.93 8.33
C TYR A 177 -9.60 5.19 9.65
N VAL A 178 -8.83 4.21 10.10
CA VAL A 178 -8.06 4.25 11.34
C VAL A 178 -6.57 4.10 11.04
N LEU A 179 -5.74 4.95 11.61
CA LEU A 179 -4.29 4.98 11.40
C LEU A 179 -3.54 4.06 12.36
N SER A 180 -2.28 3.77 12.05
CA SER A 180 -1.33 2.97 12.85
C SER A 180 -1.14 3.49 14.28
N ASP A 181 -1.20 4.82 14.46
CA ASP A 181 -1.10 5.53 15.73
C ASP A 181 -2.43 5.65 16.50
N GLY A 182 -3.52 5.08 15.96
CA GLY A 182 -4.88 5.19 16.49
C GLY A 182 -5.63 6.46 16.09
N GLY A 183 -5.07 7.31 15.23
CA GLY A 183 -5.75 8.45 14.64
C GLY A 183 -6.95 8.05 13.78
N VAL A 184 -8.06 8.79 13.89
CA VAL A 184 -9.31 8.49 13.20
C VAL A 184 -9.60 9.53 12.12
N LEU A 185 -9.89 9.03 10.92
CA LEU A 185 -10.22 9.81 9.71
C LEU A 185 -11.65 9.48 9.29
N SER A 186 -12.52 10.49 9.33
CA SER A 186 -13.93 10.44 8.91
C SER A 186 -14.33 11.79 8.30
N HIS A 187 -15.51 11.86 7.71
CA HIS A 187 -16.21 13.14 7.57
C HIS A 187 -16.49 13.72 8.97
N LYS A 188 -16.60 15.05 9.09
CA LYS A 188 -16.76 15.73 10.39
C LYS A 188 -18.07 15.32 11.06
N ASP A 189 -19.17 15.43 10.32
CA ASP A 189 -20.54 15.33 10.83
C ASP A 189 -20.88 13.90 11.29
N ASP A 190 -20.30 12.90 10.63
CA ASP A 190 -20.49 11.49 10.98
C ASP A 190 -19.70 11.04 12.20
N ARG A 191 -18.71 11.81 12.65
CA ARG A 191 -17.87 11.40 13.79
C ARG A 191 -18.69 11.28 15.07
N ASP A 192 -19.53 12.28 15.33
CA ASP A 192 -20.41 12.31 16.49
C ASP A 192 -21.58 11.33 16.32
N ARG A 193 -22.13 11.22 15.09
CA ARG A 193 -23.16 10.22 14.73
C ARG A 193 -22.73 8.78 14.99
N LEU A 194 -21.44 8.48 14.82
CA LEU A 194 -20.86 7.13 14.95
C LEU A 194 -20.12 6.91 16.30
N ALA A 195 -20.21 7.86 17.25
CA ALA A 195 -19.60 7.78 18.58
C ALA A 195 -18.11 7.37 18.60
N LEU A 196 -17.31 7.88 17.65
CA LEU A 196 -15.94 7.42 17.41
C LEU A 196 -14.96 7.92 18.49
N SER A 197 -14.28 7.00 19.17
CA SER A 197 -13.20 7.29 20.13
C SER A 197 -11.82 7.28 19.46
N GLY A 198 -10.87 8.06 19.98
CA GLY A 198 -9.51 8.25 19.41
C GLY A 198 -9.29 9.65 18.83
N PRO A 199 -8.05 10.12 18.63
CA PRO A 199 -7.79 11.49 18.18
C PRO A 199 -8.34 11.75 16.76
N VAL A 200 -8.94 12.93 16.56
CA VAL A 200 -9.24 13.44 15.22
C VAL A 200 -7.92 13.78 14.54
N VAL A 201 -7.66 13.21 13.36
CA VAL A 201 -6.53 13.64 12.53
C VAL A 201 -7.02 14.57 11.43
N THR A 202 -6.68 15.85 11.56
CA THR A 202 -6.80 16.88 10.52
C THR A 202 -5.41 17.09 9.93
N VAL A 203 -5.28 17.22 8.60
CA VAL A 203 -4.00 17.62 8.00
C VAL A 203 -4.06 19.10 7.66
N GLU A 204 -3.19 19.89 8.26
CA GLU A 204 -3.08 21.32 7.98
C GLU A 204 -2.59 21.56 6.54
N ARG A 205 -3.22 22.53 5.87
CA ARG A 205 -2.96 22.81 4.45
C ARG A 205 -1.49 23.14 4.20
N ASP A 206 -0.90 24.00 5.03
CA ASP A 206 0.49 24.45 4.90
C ASP A 206 1.47 23.29 5.06
N ALA A 207 1.15 22.33 5.94
CA ALA A 207 1.94 21.12 6.15
C ALA A 207 1.87 20.19 4.93
N GLN A 208 0.68 20.07 4.31
CA GLN A 208 0.50 19.34 3.04
C GLN A 208 1.24 20.01 1.87
N GLU A 209 1.16 21.34 1.75
CA GLU A 209 1.91 22.10 0.74
C GLU A 209 3.43 22.02 0.97
N ARG A 210 3.88 21.95 2.23
CA ARG A 210 5.28 21.75 2.59
C ARG A 210 5.80 20.39 2.11
N TRP A 211 5.10 19.29 2.44
CA TRP A 211 5.44 17.95 1.94
C TRP A 211 5.48 17.93 0.40
N THR A 212 4.46 18.52 -0.24
CA THR A 212 4.35 18.61 -1.70
C THR A 212 5.57 19.30 -2.31
N ARG A 213 5.99 20.43 -1.72
CA ARG A 213 7.09 21.29 -2.17
C ARG A 213 8.47 20.67 -1.95
N GLU A 214 8.75 20.21 -0.73
CA GLU A 214 10.09 19.79 -0.30
C GLU A 214 10.39 18.32 -0.64
N VAL A 215 9.38 17.45 -0.53
CA VAL A 215 9.49 16.00 -0.81
C VAL A 215 8.98 15.67 -2.22
N ALA A 216 7.70 15.90 -2.51
CA ALA A 216 7.07 15.32 -3.69
C ALA A 216 7.62 15.87 -5.02
N THR A 217 8.08 17.12 -5.08
CA THR A 217 8.75 17.68 -6.30
C THR A 217 10.00 16.89 -6.71
N LYS A 218 10.71 16.27 -5.76
CA LYS A 218 11.99 15.56 -5.98
C LYS A 218 11.80 14.16 -6.60
N LEU A 219 10.55 13.72 -6.77
CA LEU A 219 10.19 12.46 -7.44
C LEU A 219 10.09 12.63 -8.97
N THR A 220 10.02 13.86 -9.49
CA THR A 220 9.73 14.15 -10.91
C THR A 220 10.86 13.72 -11.85
N GLY A 221 10.72 12.56 -12.50
CA GLY A 221 11.77 11.99 -13.35
C GLY A 221 12.76 11.11 -12.59
N ASN A 222 12.41 10.67 -11.38
CA ASN A 222 13.02 9.58 -10.63
C ASN A 222 11.97 8.44 -10.54
N PRO A 223 11.73 7.65 -11.62
CA PRO A 223 10.45 6.94 -11.78
C PRO A 223 10.22 5.83 -10.75
N LEU A 224 11.25 5.05 -10.39
CA LEU A 224 11.15 4.05 -9.33
C LEU A 224 10.87 4.67 -7.94
N ALA A 225 11.33 5.90 -7.69
CA ALA A 225 11.00 6.62 -6.46
C ALA A 225 9.55 7.12 -6.46
N LEU A 226 9.08 7.68 -7.59
CA LEU A 226 7.67 8.04 -7.76
C LEU A 226 6.75 6.82 -7.63
N PHE A 227 7.13 5.67 -8.20
CA PHE A 227 6.38 4.42 -8.10
C PHE A 227 6.22 3.96 -6.65
N LEU A 228 7.30 3.90 -5.86
CA LEU A 228 7.21 3.41 -4.48
C LEU A 228 6.42 4.35 -3.56
N VAL A 229 6.48 5.67 -3.79
CA VAL A 229 5.60 6.63 -3.09
C VAL A 229 4.14 6.44 -3.52
N CYS A 230 3.85 6.25 -4.81
CA CYS A 230 2.49 5.91 -5.27
C CYS A 230 1.97 4.61 -4.66
N ALA A 231 2.84 3.63 -4.42
CA ALA A 231 2.47 2.35 -3.82
C ALA A 231 2.02 2.49 -2.35
N GLN A 232 2.47 3.52 -1.64
CA GLN A 232 2.00 3.82 -0.27
C GLN A 232 0.54 4.26 -0.24
N PHE A 233 0.11 5.04 -1.24
CA PHE A 233 -1.28 5.46 -1.41
C PHE A 233 -2.20 4.33 -1.92
N ALA A 234 -1.65 3.20 -2.39
CA ALA A 234 -2.44 2.10 -2.94
C ALA A 234 -3.09 1.21 -1.88
N GLY A 235 -2.56 1.18 -0.65
CA GLY A 235 -3.12 0.42 0.48
C GLY A 235 -4.63 0.67 0.70
N PRO A 236 -5.06 1.93 0.89
CA PRO A 236 -6.46 2.28 1.10
C PRO A 236 -7.39 1.89 -0.05
N LEU A 237 -6.87 1.69 -1.27
CA LEU A 237 -7.68 1.28 -2.41
C LEU A 237 -7.91 -0.24 -2.48
N LEU A 238 -7.14 -1.06 -1.75
CA LEU A 238 -7.22 -2.52 -1.83
C LEU A 238 -8.62 -3.06 -1.53
N LYS A 239 -9.25 -2.60 -0.43
CA LYS A 239 -10.65 -2.95 -0.07
C LYS A 239 -11.64 -2.44 -1.12
N VAL A 240 -11.38 -1.24 -1.65
CA VAL A 240 -12.29 -0.45 -2.48
C VAL A 240 -12.51 -1.08 -3.86
N VAL A 241 -11.42 -1.45 -4.54
CA VAL A 241 -11.47 -2.03 -5.90
C VAL A 241 -11.44 -3.55 -5.93
N GLY A 242 -11.27 -4.20 -4.78
CA GLY A 242 -11.13 -5.66 -4.68
C GLY A 242 -9.75 -6.15 -5.16
N ALA A 243 -8.69 -5.40 -4.87
CA ALA A 243 -7.32 -5.79 -5.12
C ALA A 243 -6.73 -6.57 -3.92
N GLU A 244 -5.76 -7.44 -4.21
CA GLU A 244 -5.04 -8.21 -3.22
C GLU A 244 -3.77 -7.48 -2.74
N SER A 245 -3.31 -7.82 -1.54
CA SER A 245 -1.98 -7.45 -1.04
C SER A 245 -0.87 -7.76 -2.04
N ALA A 246 0.14 -6.90 -2.11
CA ALA A 246 1.29 -7.05 -3.01
C ALA A 246 2.59 -6.77 -2.26
N ILE A 247 3.70 -7.38 -2.70
CA ILE A 247 5.05 -7.06 -2.23
C ILE A 247 5.89 -6.57 -3.41
N TYR A 248 6.35 -5.33 -3.38
CA TYR A 248 7.24 -4.76 -4.39
C TYR A 248 8.69 -4.82 -3.89
N ASN A 249 9.53 -5.61 -4.57
CA ASN A 249 10.95 -5.72 -4.27
C ASN A 249 11.77 -4.81 -5.19
N LEU A 250 12.27 -3.71 -4.64
CA LEU A 250 13.21 -2.82 -5.30
C LEU A 250 14.57 -3.51 -5.39
N SER A 251 14.80 -4.17 -6.51
CA SER A 251 16.12 -4.71 -6.85
C SER A 251 16.96 -3.64 -7.54
N ALA A 252 18.18 -3.42 -7.06
CA ALA A 252 19.19 -2.57 -7.70
C ALA A 252 20.57 -2.89 -7.14
N HIS A 253 21.64 -2.47 -7.81
CA HIS A 253 23.00 -2.57 -7.27
C HIS A 253 23.18 -1.84 -5.93
N THR A 254 24.27 -2.19 -5.24
CA THR A 254 24.69 -1.64 -3.96
C THR A 254 24.90 -0.12 -4.08
N SER A 255 24.76 0.60 -2.96
CA SER A 255 24.99 2.05 -2.87
C SER A 255 24.05 2.95 -3.71
N GLN A 256 22.97 2.42 -4.29
CA GLN A 256 21.91 3.24 -4.93
C GLN A 256 20.86 3.83 -3.97
N ALA A 257 21.13 3.90 -2.66
CA ALA A 257 20.22 4.43 -1.63
C ALA A 257 18.82 3.76 -1.61
N LYS A 258 18.78 2.42 -1.67
CA LYS A 258 17.55 1.61 -1.63
C LYS A 258 16.78 1.78 -0.30
N SER A 259 17.44 1.51 0.83
CA SER A 259 16.85 1.60 2.18
C SER A 259 16.27 2.98 2.46
N PHE A 260 17.02 4.04 2.13
CA PHE A 260 16.55 5.42 2.20
C PHE A 260 15.27 5.66 1.39
N LEU A 261 15.15 5.10 0.18
CA LEU A 261 13.91 5.21 -0.60
C LEU A 261 12.75 4.41 0.03
N LEU A 262 13.01 3.29 0.70
CA LEU A 262 11.98 2.61 1.48
C LEU A 262 11.50 3.49 2.63
N GLU A 263 12.41 4.03 3.45
CA GLU A 263 12.07 4.94 4.55
C GLU A 263 11.30 6.18 4.07
N LEU A 264 11.80 6.84 3.01
CA LEU A 264 11.17 7.99 2.38
C LEU A 264 9.72 7.71 1.95
N ALA A 265 9.46 6.50 1.45
CA ALA A 265 8.12 6.06 1.14
C ALA A 265 7.30 5.80 2.42
N LEU A 266 7.82 5.05 3.40
CA LEU A 266 7.08 4.78 4.66
C LEU A 266 6.69 6.05 5.42
N ARG A 267 7.51 7.11 5.36
CA ARG A 267 7.23 8.44 5.93
C ARG A 267 6.01 9.14 5.30
N VAL A 268 5.37 8.57 4.27
CA VAL A 268 3.99 8.95 3.85
C VAL A 268 2.98 8.71 4.98
N TRP A 269 3.19 7.68 5.80
CA TRP A 269 2.32 7.26 6.91
C TRP A 269 2.92 7.59 8.29
N PRO A 270 2.09 7.83 9.33
CA PRO A 270 2.57 8.09 10.67
C PRO A 270 3.08 6.81 11.35
N GLN A 271 4.17 6.94 12.12
CA GLN A 271 4.72 5.89 13.00
C GLN A 271 4.96 4.54 12.28
N GLN A 272 5.71 4.57 11.16
CA GLN A 272 6.13 3.36 10.43
C GLN A 272 7.65 3.23 10.37
N ASP A 273 8.17 2.27 11.13
CA ASP A 273 9.57 1.85 11.06
C ASP A 273 9.78 0.77 9.98
N LEU A 274 10.98 0.74 9.40
CA LEU A 274 11.36 -0.23 8.39
C LEU A 274 11.71 -1.59 9.06
N LEU A 275 10.91 -2.62 8.78
CA LEU A 275 11.05 -3.93 9.42
C LEU A 275 12.26 -4.72 8.88
N SER A 276 12.67 -5.78 9.58
CA SER A 276 13.60 -6.79 9.03
C SER A 276 12.85 -8.08 8.68
N TRP A 277 13.16 -8.68 7.52
CA TRP A 277 12.70 -10.04 7.18
C TRP A 277 13.16 -11.13 8.16
N THR A 278 14.15 -10.84 9.02
CA THR A 278 14.58 -11.75 10.10
C THR A 278 13.66 -11.74 11.32
N ALA A 279 12.70 -10.80 11.39
CA ALA A 279 11.74 -10.70 12.49
C ALA A 279 10.85 -11.94 12.61
N THR A 280 10.31 -12.16 13.83
CA THR A 280 9.43 -13.31 14.08
C THR A 280 8.16 -13.21 13.24
N ARG A 281 7.55 -14.35 12.92
CA ARG A 281 6.25 -14.36 12.23
C ARG A 281 5.19 -13.56 12.98
N ALA A 282 5.16 -13.62 14.32
CA ALA A 282 4.20 -12.86 15.12
C ALA A 282 4.38 -11.35 14.89
N SER A 283 5.63 -10.86 14.99
CA SER A 283 5.99 -9.46 14.72
C SER A 283 5.54 -8.99 13.33
N LEU A 284 5.69 -9.83 12.30
CA LEU A 284 5.20 -9.53 10.94
C LEU A 284 3.65 -9.59 10.83
N ASP A 285 3.00 -10.58 11.45
CA ASP A 285 1.54 -10.70 11.49
C ASP A 285 0.88 -9.55 12.29
N ASP A 286 1.58 -8.96 13.27
CA ASP A 286 1.16 -7.79 14.05
C ASP A 286 1.42 -6.47 13.29
N ALA A 287 2.57 -6.30 12.63
CA ALA A 287 2.80 -5.16 11.74
C ALA A 287 1.78 -5.12 10.58
N CYS A 288 1.40 -6.28 10.03
CA CYS A 288 0.32 -6.38 9.04
C CYS A 288 -1.09 -6.08 9.59
N LEU A 289 -1.27 -5.98 10.91
CA LEU A 289 -2.51 -5.45 11.52
C LEU A 289 -2.46 -3.93 11.64
N LEU A 290 -1.31 -3.37 12.05
CA LEU A 290 -1.11 -1.92 12.16
C LEU A 290 -1.14 -1.22 10.79
N ALA A 291 -0.74 -1.93 9.74
CA ALA A 291 -0.76 -1.49 8.34
C ALA A 291 -1.91 -2.09 7.51
N ASN A 292 -2.99 -2.59 8.15
CA ASN A 292 -4.14 -3.09 7.40
C ASN A 292 -4.81 -1.97 6.59
N ASP A 293 -5.21 -2.28 5.35
CA ASP A 293 -5.65 -1.30 4.33
C ASP A 293 -4.68 -0.13 4.12
N GLY A 294 -3.40 -0.32 4.45
CA GLY A 294 -2.33 0.64 4.28
C GLY A 294 -1.12 0.01 3.59
N ALA A 295 0.06 0.52 3.91
CA ALA A 295 1.33 -0.01 3.48
C ALA A 295 2.27 -0.25 4.67
N LEU A 296 3.30 -1.08 4.47
CA LEU A 296 4.44 -1.26 5.37
C LEU A 296 5.72 -1.53 4.55
N GLY A 297 6.88 -1.54 5.21
CA GLY A 297 8.14 -1.88 4.57
C GLY A 297 8.96 -2.89 5.36
N ALA A 298 9.78 -3.67 4.66
CA ALA A 298 10.80 -4.52 5.26
C ALA A 298 12.09 -4.43 4.44
N ASP A 299 13.24 -4.12 5.05
CA ASP A 299 14.49 -4.03 4.32
C ASP A 299 15.20 -5.38 4.15
N GLU A 300 16.11 -5.42 3.18
CA GLU A 300 17.05 -6.50 2.86
C GLU A 300 16.42 -7.91 2.79
N VAL A 301 15.96 -8.30 1.59
CA VAL A 301 15.74 -9.72 1.24
C VAL A 301 16.99 -10.54 1.58
N PRO A 302 16.96 -11.46 2.59
CA PRO A 302 18.19 -12.08 3.08
C PRO A 302 18.83 -13.05 2.06
N GLN A 303 20.01 -12.67 1.57
CA GLN A 303 20.70 -13.36 0.49
C GLN A 303 20.89 -14.87 0.75
N GLY A 304 20.50 -15.69 -0.23
CA GLY A 304 20.65 -17.14 -0.18
C GLY A 304 19.83 -17.83 0.93
N LYS A 305 18.72 -17.22 1.35
CA LYS A 305 17.75 -17.79 2.29
C LYS A 305 16.31 -17.66 1.77
N VAL A 306 16.09 -17.51 0.46
CA VAL A 306 14.77 -17.15 -0.10
C VAL A 306 13.71 -18.22 0.18
N ALA A 307 14.10 -19.49 0.29
CA ALA A 307 13.25 -20.58 0.76
C ALA A 307 12.53 -20.27 2.09
N LYS A 308 13.23 -19.59 3.01
CA LYS A 308 12.74 -19.28 4.37
C LYS A 308 11.76 -18.12 4.38
N MET A 309 11.75 -17.30 3.33
CA MET A 309 10.84 -16.16 3.17
C MET A 309 9.47 -16.56 2.62
N VAL A 310 9.38 -17.65 1.84
CA VAL A 310 8.12 -18.08 1.21
C VAL A 310 6.95 -18.18 2.21
N PRO A 311 7.10 -18.76 3.42
CA PRO A 311 6.02 -18.78 4.41
C PRO A 311 5.65 -17.40 4.99
N GLN A 312 6.57 -16.43 5.00
CA GLN A 312 6.30 -15.04 5.41
C GLN A 312 5.54 -14.30 4.29
N VAL A 313 6.01 -14.38 3.03
CA VAL A 313 5.34 -13.80 1.85
C VAL A 313 3.88 -14.27 1.74
N PHE A 314 3.64 -15.58 1.86
CA PHE A 314 2.27 -16.12 1.84
C PHE A 314 1.45 -15.73 3.09
N ALA A 315 2.06 -15.53 4.26
CA ALA A 315 1.33 -15.08 5.45
C ALA A 315 0.83 -13.63 5.31
N ILE A 316 1.71 -12.75 4.84
CA ILE A 316 1.41 -11.34 4.52
C ILE A 316 0.30 -11.28 3.46
N VAL A 317 0.54 -11.88 2.29
CA VAL A 317 -0.31 -11.64 1.12
C VAL A 317 -1.68 -12.34 1.20
N ASN A 318 -1.77 -13.51 1.84
CA ASN A 318 -3.08 -14.17 2.02
C ASN A 318 -3.91 -13.56 3.17
N GLY A 319 -3.38 -12.57 3.91
CA GLY A 319 -4.08 -11.80 4.96
C GLY A 319 -4.55 -12.60 6.19
N SER A 320 -4.35 -13.92 6.19
CA SER A 320 -5.09 -14.87 7.03
C SER A 320 -4.32 -15.24 8.30
N ARG A 321 -4.84 -14.83 9.46
CA ARG A 321 -4.32 -15.27 10.76
C ARG A 321 -4.58 -16.78 10.93
N ARG A 322 -3.60 -17.53 11.44
CA ARG A 322 -3.76 -18.97 11.69
C ARG A 322 -4.62 -19.20 12.94
N SER A 323 -5.95 -19.20 12.73
CA SER A 323 -6.98 -19.67 13.68
C SER A 323 -6.84 -19.15 15.11
N ALA A 324 -7.01 -17.84 15.31
CA ALA A 324 -7.43 -17.33 16.61
C ALA A 324 -8.92 -17.67 16.80
N ARG A 325 -9.27 -18.35 17.90
CA ARG A 325 -10.68 -18.59 18.27
C ARG A 325 -11.33 -17.25 18.61
N PRO A 326 -12.55 -16.95 18.14
CA PRO A 326 -13.25 -15.73 18.54
C PRO A 326 -13.43 -15.65 20.05
N ALA A 327 -13.38 -14.44 20.61
CA ALA A 327 -13.87 -14.20 21.95
C ALA A 327 -15.40 -14.44 21.99
N PRO A 328 -15.98 -14.98 23.07
CA PRO A 328 -17.43 -15.13 23.19
C PRO A 328 -18.15 -13.79 22.99
N GLY A 329 -19.17 -13.77 22.14
CA GLY A 329 -19.96 -12.57 21.84
C GLY A 329 -19.43 -11.66 20.73
N ALA A 330 -18.22 -11.90 20.20
CA ALA A 330 -17.72 -11.13 19.05
C ALA A 330 -18.24 -11.70 17.73
N GLU A 331 -18.94 -10.89 16.93
CA GLU A 331 -19.23 -11.22 15.52
C GLU A 331 -17.92 -11.29 14.75
N PHE A 332 -17.53 -12.51 14.37
CA PHE A 332 -16.27 -12.77 13.70
C PHE A 332 -16.46 -12.76 12.18
N GLU A 333 -16.61 -11.57 11.60
CA GLU A 333 -16.23 -11.43 10.19
C GLU A 333 -14.72 -11.70 10.09
N PRO A 334 -14.27 -12.68 9.29
CA PRO A 334 -12.86 -13.01 9.17
C PRO A 334 -12.16 -11.94 8.33
N SER A 335 -11.81 -10.83 8.98
CA SER A 335 -11.19 -9.64 8.37
C SER A 335 -9.89 -10.01 7.65
N LYS A 336 -9.99 -10.34 6.36
CA LYS A 336 -8.83 -10.54 5.48
C LYS A 336 -8.03 -9.24 5.50
N ARG A 337 -6.81 -9.30 6.03
CA ARG A 337 -5.90 -8.15 5.96
C ARG A 337 -5.47 -7.90 4.53
N ARG A 338 -5.40 -6.63 4.15
CA ARG A 338 -4.88 -6.15 2.87
C ARG A 338 -3.74 -5.19 3.18
N VAL A 339 -2.60 -5.33 2.51
CA VAL A 339 -1.44 -4.46 2.74
C VAL A 339 -0.54 -4.41 1.50
N ILE A 340 0.02 -3.23 1.21
CA ILE A 340 1.15 -3.10 0.29
C ILE A 340 2.45 -3.21 1.08
N VAL A 341 3.34 -4.12 0.69
CA VAL A 341 4.69 -4.19 1.23
C VAL A 341 5.67 -3.62 0.22
N ILE A 342 6.60 -2.79 0.67
CA ILE A 342 7.80 -2.43 -0.09
C ILE A 342 9.04 -3.05 0.55
N THR A 343 9.98 -3.52 -0.27
CA THR A 343 11.22 -4.17 0.20
C THR A 343 12.38 -3.93 -0.77
N SER A 344 13.61 -4.26 -0.37
CA SER A 344 14.81 -4.05 -1.18
C SER A 344 15.66 -5.30 -1.33
N SER A 345 16.45 -5.33 -2.41
CA SER A 345 17.42 -6.38 -2.67
C SER A 345 18.58 -5.93 -3.56
N GLU A 346 19.71 -6.62 -3.45
CA GLU A 346 20.88 -6.47 -4.34
C GLU A 346 20.68 -7.15 -5.70
N GLN A 347 19.79 -8.14 -5.76
CA GLN A 347 19.44 -8.92 -6.95
C GLN A 347 17.96 -9.32 -6.87
N PRO A 348 17.24 -9.41 -8.01
CA PRO A 348 15.86 -9.91 -8.06
C PRO A 348 15.66 -11.20 -7.25
N PHE A 349 14.51 -11.35 -6.62
CA PHE A 349 14.13 -12.52 -5.83
C PHE A 349 14.17 -13.80 -6.69
N CYS A 350 13.83 -13.71 -7.99
CA CYS A 350 14.05 -14.81 -8.94
C CYS A 350 15.53 -15.16 -9.16
N ASP A 351 16.41 -14.17 -9.37
CA ASP A 351 17.87 -14.37 -9.52
C ASP A 351 18.46 -15.03 -8.27
N GLN A 352 17.99 -14.64 -7.09
CA GLN A 352 18.41 -15.23 -5.83
C GLN A 352 17.91 -16.67 -5.68
N ALA A 353 16.66 -16.98 -6.07
CA ALA A 353 16.13 -18.34 -6.07
C ALA A 353 16.88 -19.26 -7.04
N VAL A 354 17.22 -18.77 -8.24
CA VAL A 354 18.06 -19.48 -9.22
C VAL A 354 19.47 -19.71 -8.66
N SER A 355 20.05 -18.72 -7.99
CA SER A 355 21.38 -18.81 -7.39
C SER A 355 21.43 -19.79 -6.21
N GLU A 356 20.40 -19.80 -5.37
CA GLU A 356 20.23 -20.77 -4.28
C GLU A 356 20.03 -22.19 -4.82
N ALA A 357 19.21 -22.36 -5.87
CA ALA A 357 19.05 -23.64 -6.57
C ALA A 357 20.38 -24.15 -7.16
N ARG A 358 21.17 -23.29 -7.84
CA ARG A 358 22.47 -23.66 -8.41
C ARG A 358 23.50 -24.07 -7.35
N ARG A 359 23.50 -23.45 -6.17
CA ARG A 359 24.35 -23.88 -5.04
C ARG A 359 23.98 -25.27 -4.51
N ALA A 360 22.69 -25.63 -4.54
CA ALA A 360 22.19 -26.91 -4.03
C ALA A 360 22.19 -28.05 -5.07
N GLN A 361 22.06 -27.74 -6.37
CA GLN A 361 21.85 -28.71 -7.46
C GLN A 361 22.96 -28.67 -8.53
N GLY A 362 23.93 -27.78 -8.40
CA GLY A 362 24.99 -27.56 -9.38
C GLY A 362 24.57 -26.74 -10.60
N SER A 363 25.45 -26.69 -11.61
CA SER A 363 25.31 -25.87 -12.81
C SER A 363 24.31 -26.43 -13.85
N LEU A 364 23.11 -26.83 -13.41
CA LEU A 364 22.05 -27.27 -14.32
C LEU A 364 21.47 -26.10 -15.14
N PRO A 365 20.94 -26.36 -16.35
CA PRO A 365 20.12 -25.41 -17.09
C PRO A 365 18.94 -24.91 -16.25
N ILE A 366 18.51 -23.67 -16.46
CA ILE A 366 17.47 -23.05 -15.62
C ILE A 366 16.13 -23.79 -15.69
N SER A 367 15.78 -24.34 -16.85
CA SER A 367 14.61 -25.21 -17.09
C SER A 367 14.63 -26.54 -16.30
N ARG A 368 15.77 -26.89 -15.68
CA ARG A 368 15.94 -28.08 -14.81
C ARG A 368 16.21 -27.78 -13.34
N LEU A 369 16.44 -26.52 -12.97
CA LEU A 369 16.62 -26.15 -11.57
C LEU A 369 15.29 -26.22 -10.82
N ARG A 370 15.20 -27.07 -9.80
CA ARG A 370 14.09 -27.02 -8.85
C ARG A 370 14.30 -25.79 -7.96
N LEU A 371 13.65 -24.69 -8.30
CA LEU A 371 13.73 -23.47 -7.49
C LEU A 371 13.23 -23.75 -6.06
N PRO A 372 13.85 -23.16 -5.02
CA PRO A 372 13.45 -23.36 -3.63
C PRO A 372 12.17 -22.58 -3.25
N VAL A 373 11.49 -21.98 -4.23
CA VAL A 373 10.28 -21.17 -4.09
C VAL A 373 9.25 -21.61 -5.13
N GLN A 374 7.96 -21.44 -4.83
CA GLN A 374 6.87 -21.80 -5.75
C GLN A 374 6.56 -20.64 -6.71
N GLU A 375 6.12 -20.95 -7.92
CA GLU A 375 5.79 -19.95 -8.96
C GLU A 375 4.79 -18.88 -8.47
N GLY A 376 3.79 -19.29 -7.69
CA GLY A 376 2.82 -18.38 -7.06
C GLY A 376 3.42 -17.37 -6.05
N THR A 377 4.71 -17.46 -5.74
CA THR A 377 5.47 -16.45 -4.98
C THR A 377 5.82 -15.26 -5.86
N PHE A 378 6.27 -15.46 -7.10
CA PHE A 378 6.68 -14.40 -8.04
C PHE A 378 5.50 -13.58 -8.61
N VAL A 379 4.27 -14.05 -8.36
CA VAL A 379 3.01 -13.32 -8.64
C VAL A 379 2.66 -12.37 -7.48
N ARG A 380 3.23 -12.60 -6.29
CA ARG A 380 2.90 -11.92 -5.02
C ARG A 380 4.04 -11.02 -4.52
N LEU A 381 5.27 -11.41 -4.82
CA LEU A 381 6.49 -10.63 -4.67
C LEU A 381 6.98 -10.29 -6.08
N LEU A 382 6.84 -9.02 -6.44
CA LEU A 382 7.10 -8.47 -7.75
C LEU A 382 8.46 -7.77 -7.71
N ASP A 383 9.45 -8.36 -8.39
CA ASP A 383 10.74 -7.73 -8.60
C ASP A 383 10.61 -6.53 -9.55
N ILE A 384 11.06 -5.35 -9.11
CA ILE A 384 11.14 -4.13 -9.92
C ILE A 384 12.58 -3.59 -9.98
N GLY A 385 12.88 -2.80 -11.01
CA GLY A 385 14.21 -2.28 -11.27
C GLY A 385 15.13 -3.34 -11.89
N GLY A 386 16.13 -3.77 -11.14
CA GLY A 386 17.19 -4.67 -11.58
C GLY A 386 18.53 -3.96 -11.77
N ARG A 387 19.53 -4.71 -12.25
CA ARG A 387 20.95 -4.28 -12.30
C ARG A 387 21.16 -2.99 -13.10
N ASP A 388 20.54 -2.88 -14.26
CA ASP A 388 20.71 -1.77 -15.20
C ASP A 388 20.01 -0.47 -14.73
N HIS A 389 19.08 -0.57 -13.78
CA HIS A 389 18.23 0.56 -13.41
C HIS A 389 18.93 1.51 -12.43
N LYS A 390 18.86 2.81 -12.75
CA LYS A 390 19.18 3.89 -11.81
C LYS A 390 17.90 4.34 -11.11
N ILE A 391 17.88 4.23 -9.78
CA ILE A 391 16.78 4.69 -8.92
C ILE A 391 16.67 6.21 -8.98
N TRP A 392 17.79 6.89 -8.77
CA TRP A 392 17.92 8.34 -8.75
C TRP A 392 18.63 8.83 -10.02
N ARG A 393 17.95 9.67 -10.81
CA ARG A 393 18.36 10.15 -12.15
C ARG A 393 18.46 11.66 -12.23
N LYS A 394 17.72 12.40 -11.40
CA LYS A 394 17.72 13.87 -11.35
C LYS A 394 17.99 14.37 -9.93
N ALA A 395 18.89 15.35 -9.81
CA ALA A 395 19.30 16.00 -8.56
C ALA A 395 18.49 17.25 -8.18
N HIS A 396 17.49 17.65 -8.99
CA HIS A 396 16.51 18.71 -8.65
C HIS A 396 17.09 20.02 -8.05
N GLY A 397 18.15 20.55 -8.67
CA GLY A 397 18.79 21.82 -8.30
C GLY A 397 19.87 21.70 -7.23
N HIS A 398 20.08 20.51 -6.65
CA HIS A 398 21.22 20.22 -5.79
C HIS A 398 22.48 19.93 -6.61
N THR A 399 23.65 20.03 -5.99
CA THR A 399 24.97 19.81 -6.62
C THR A 399 25.12 18.42 -7.22
N ASP A 400 24.59 17.41 -6.55
CA ASP A 400 24.63 16.01 -6.93
C ASP A 400 23.45 15.23 -6.31
N ILE A 401 23.39 13.92 -6.55
CA ILE A 401 22.38 13.05 -5.93
C ILE A 401 22.55 12.98 -4.40
N PRO A 402 23.73 12.69 -3.82
CA PRO A 402 23.94 12.73 -2.37
C PRO A 402 23.38 13.98 -1.65
N ALA A 403 23.69 15.20 -2.12
CA ALA A 403 23.19 16.42 -1.51
C ALA A 403 21.66 16.53 -1.59
N MET A 404 21.04 16.05 -2.67
CA MET A 404 19.58 15.95 -2.76
C MET A 404 19.03 14.96 -1.73
N LEU A 405 19.65 13.78 -1.56
CA LEU A 405 19.17 12.76 -0.62
C LEU A 405 19.26 13.26 0.83
N SER A 406 20.35 13.93 1.22
CA SER A 406 20.47 14.52 2.57
C SER A 406 19.42 15.60 2.84
N ALA A 407 19.11 16.46 1.86
CA ALA A 407 18.03 17.44 2.01
C ALA A 407 16.63 16.79 2.06
N LEU A 408 16.43 15.71 1.29
CA LEU A 408 15.19 14.96 1.22
C LEU A 408 14.94 14.11 2.47
N ASP A 409 16.01 13.66 3.15
CA ASP A 409 15.94 13.01 4.46
C ASP A 409 15.36 13.95 5.52
N ILE A 410 15.98 15.12 5.71
CA ILE A 410 15.52 16.16 6.65
C ILE A 410 14.06 16.55 6.34
N ALA A 411 13.77 16.90 5.10
CA ALA A 411 12.43 17.31 4.69
C ALA A 411 11.37 16.22 4.95
N SER A 412 11.68 14.94 4.70
CA SER A 412 10.72 13.84 4.91
C SER A 412 10.60 13.39 6.36
N GLN A 413 11.58 13.66 7.22
CA GLN A 413 11.42 13.54 8.68
C GLN A 413 10.48 14.64 9.21
N GLU A 414 10.71 15.90 8.83
CA GLU A 414 9.89 17.04 9.24
C GLU A 414 8.45 17.04 8.67
N THR A 415 8.20 16.22 7.64
CA THR A 415 6.88 16.08 6.99
C THR A 415 6.32 14.65 7.04
N ALA A 416 6.85 13.83 7.95
CA ALA A 416 6.42 12.43 8.12
C ALA A 416 4.93 12.33 8.54
N GLY A 417 4.22 11.36 7.96
CA GLY A 417 2.82 11.07 8.28
C GLY A 417 1.80 12.09 7.78
N ILE A 418 2.20 13.07 6.95
CA ILE A 418 1.27 14.08 6.40
C ILE A 418 0.47 13.52 5.21
N ALA A 419 1.16 12.88 4.25
CA ALA A 419 0.60 12.63 2.93
C ALA A 419 -0.43 11.48 2.89
N GLY A 420 -0.20 10.41 3.65
CA GLY A 420 -1.12 9.26 3.73
C GLY A 420 -2.48 9.64 4.31
N PRO A 421 -2.54 10.27 5.50
CA PRO A 421 -3.78 10.82 6.05
C PRO A 421 -4.46 11.84 5.13
N ALA A 422 -3.71 12.74 4.48
CA ALA A 422 -4.29 13.70 3.53
C ALA A 422 -4.89 13.02 2.28
N PHE A 423 -4.27 11.95 1.79
CA PHE A 423 -4.81 11.13 0.71
C PHE A 423 -6.11 10.45 1.14
N VAL A 424 -6.14 9.84 2.33
CA VAL A 424 -7.33 9.18 2.87
C VAL A 424 -8.47 10.17 3.11
N GLN A 425 -8.23 11.33 3.72
CA GLN A 425 -9.24 12.39 3.92
C GLN A 425 -9.92 12.79 2.59
N LYS A 426 -9.14 12.94 1.52
CA LYS A 426 -9.65 13.29 0.18
C LYS A 426 -10.27 12.12 -0.56
N LEU A 427 -9.92 10.87 -0.19
CA LEU A 427 -10.52 9.65 -0.70
C LEU A 427 -11.93 9.37 -0.12
N LEU A 428 -12.24 9.85 1.10
CA LEU A 428 -13.55 9.65 1.73
C LEU A 428 -14.72 10.05 0.82
N ALA A 429 -14.69 11.25 0.24
CA ALA A 429 -15.78 11.74 -0.61
C ALA A 429 -16.01 10.86 -1.87
N PRO A 430 -14.99 10.52 -2.69
CA PRO A 430 -15.12 9.55 -3.78
C PRO A 430 -15.64 8.16 -3.38
N LEU A 431 -15.45 7.70 -2.15
CA LEU A 431 -16.01 6.43 -1.68
C LEU A 431 -17.52 6.52 -1.43
N SER A 432 -17.98 7.62 -0.83
CA SER A 432 -19.39 7.87 -0.51
C SER A 432 -20.29 8.07 -1.75
N CYS A 433 -19.72 8.34 -2.93
CA CYS A 433 -20.48 8.53 -4.18
C CYS A 433 -20.07 7.62 -5.35
N ASN A 434 -18.77 7.42 -5.60
CA ASN A 434 -18.25 6.96 -6.89
C ASN A 434 -17.41 5.67 -6.81
N GLN A 435 -17.64 4.79 -5.81
CA GLN A 435 -16.88 3.54 -5.68
C GLN A 435 -16.93 2.65 -6.93
N GLY A 436 -18.06 2.65 -7.67
CA GLY A 436 -18.19 1.93 -8.94
C GLY A 436 -17.18 2.38 -10.00
N ASP A 437 -16.99 3.69 -10.15
CA ASP A 437 -16.07 4.28 -11.13
C ASP A 437 -14.62 3.98 -10.78
N LEU A 438 -14.26 4.01 -9.49
CA LEU A 438 -12.92 3.64 -9.03
C LEU A 438 -12.57 2.20 -9.42
N ARG A 439 -13.54 1.28 -9.30
CA ARG A 439 -13.37 -0.12 -9.72
C ARG A 439 -13.33 -0.26 -11.24
N ALA A 440 -14.18 0.44 -11.98
CA ALA A 440 -14.18 0.41 -13.45
C ALA A 440 -12.87 0.97 -14.05
N ALA A 441 -12.33 2.04 -13.46
CA ALA A 441 -11.04 2.61 -13.82
C ALA A 441 -9.89 1.62 -13.57
N PHE A 442 -9.87 0.99 -12.39
CA PHE A 442 -8.90 -0.04 -12.02
C PHE A 442 -8.90 -1.25 -12.98
N GLU A 443 -10.06 -1.83 -13.26
CA GLU A 443 -10.20 -2.97 -14.19
C GLU A 443 -9.87 -2.59 -15.65
N THR A 444 -9.90 -1.30 -15.99
CA THR A 444 -9.49 -0.79 -17.31
C THR A 444 -7.98 -0.59 -17.37
N GLN A 445 -7.39 0.05 -16.36
CA GLN A 445 -5.94 0.23 -16.23
C GLN A 445 -5.19 -1.11 -16.18
N SER A 446 -5.74 -2.13 -15.52
CA SER A 446 -5.17 -3.47 -15.50
C SER A 446 -5.15 -4.16 -16.89
N ARG A 447 -6.01 -3.74 -17.83
CA ARG A 447 -6.03 -4.25 -19.21
C ARG A 447 -5.11 -3.43 -20.11
N GLU A 448 -5.10 -2.10 -19.97
CA GLU A 448 -4.18 -1.21 -20.70
C GLU A 448 -2.71 -1.58 -20.46
N LEU A 449 -2.32 -1.80 -19.19
CA LEU A 449 -0.96 -2.18 -18.82
C LEU A 449 -0.55 -3.54 -19.40
N ALA A 450 -1.48 -4.50 -19.49
CA ALA A 450 -1.21 -5.80 -20.10
C ALA A 450 -0.90 -5.66 -21.60
N VAL A 451 -1.75 -4.91 -22.32
CA VAL A 451 -1.60 -4.68 -23.78
C VAL A 451 -0.29 -3.93 -24.10
N GLU A 452 0.03 -2.87 -23.36
CA GLU A 452 1.22 -2.03 -23.61
C GLU A 452 2.55 -2.76 -23.33
N LEU A 453 2.53 -3.78 -22.47
CA LEU A 453 3.68 -4.65 -22.19
C LEU A 453 3.69 -5.90 -23.08
N GLY A 454 2.72 -6.09 -23.98
CA GLY A 454 2.60 -7.28 -24.83
C GLY A 454 2.26 -8.57 -24.06
N ILE A 455 1.65 -8.45 -22.89
CA ILE A 455 1.27 -9.58 -22.03
C ILE A 455 -0.09 -10.10 -22.49
N ASP A 456 -0.14 -11.35 -22.95
CA ASP A 456 -1.40 -12.01 -23.27
C ASP A 456 -2.28 -12.14 -22.02
N ALA A 457 -3.46 -11.52 -22.08
CA ALA A 457 -4.43 -11.54 -20.99
C ALA A 457 -5.25 -12.84 -20.94
N GLY A 458 -5.29 -13.61 -22.04
CA GLY A 458 -6.03 -14.86 -22.16
C GLY A 458 -7.48 -14.76 -21.67
N SER A 459 -7.89 -15.73 -20.84
CA SER A 459 -9.20 -15.74 -20.17
C SER A 459 -9.29 -14.86 -18.91
N GLY A 460 -8.37 -13.90 -18.73
CA GLY A 460 -8.32 -12.99 -17.59
C GLY A 460 -7.78 -13.60 -16.28
N LEU A 461 -7.50 -14.90 -16.27
CA LEU A 461 -7.10 -15.68 -15.08
C LEU A 461 -5.63 -16.12 -15.06
N SER A 462 -4.78 -15.54 -15.93
CA SER A 462 -3.35 -15.88 -15.96
C SER A 462 -2.61 -15.35 -14.72
N PRO A 463 -1.47 -15.94 -14.33
CA PRO A 463 -0.60 -15.36 -13.31
C PRO A 463 -0.19 -13.92 -13.64
N GLU A 464 -0.04 -13.59 -14.92
CA GLU A 464 0.44 -12.30 -15.41
C GLU A 464 -0.63 -11.22 -15.36
N THR A 465 -1.90 -11.52 -15.68
CA THR A 465 -3.00 -10.55 -15.48
C THR A 465 -3.16 -10.19 -14.00
N ARG A 466 -2.94 -11.16 -13.10
CA ARG A 466 -2.93 -10.91 -11.65
C ARG A 466 -1.79 -9.96 -11.23
N VAL A 467 -0.62 -10.05 -11.84
CA VAL A 467 0.47 -9.06 -11.65
C VAL A 467 0.05 -7.68 -12.16
N MET A 468 -0.60 -7.58 -13.32
CA MET A 468 -1.07 -6.28 -13.85
C MET A 468 -2.08 -5.59 -12.92
N ARG A 469 -2.90 -6.35 -12.18
CA ARG A 469 -3.80 -5.80 -11.13
C ARG A 469 -3.03 -5.13 -10.01
N HIS A 470 -1.88 -5.67 -9.61
CA HIS A 470 -1.05 -5.04 -8.56
C HIS A 470 -0.50 -3.69 -9.05
N PHE A 471 0.06 -3.62 -10.27
CA PHE A 471 0.49 -2.34 -10.86
C PHE A 471 -0.67 -1.36 -11.10
N ALA A 472 -1.85 -1.84 -11.48
CA ALA A 472 -3.03 -1.00 -11.72
C ALA A 472 -3.56 -0.28 -10.46
N VAL A 473 -3.51 -0.90 -9.27
CA VAL A 473 -3.92 -0.19 -8.04
C VAL A 473 -2.91 0.90 -7.65
N VAL A 474 -1.62 0.73 -7.97
CA VAL A 474 -0.60 1.79 -7.80
C VAL A 474 -0.81 2.94 -8.80
N LEU A 475 -1.21 2.63 -10.04
CA LEU A 475 -1.56 3.64 -11.04
C LEU A 475 -2.77 4.47 -10.60
N LEU A 476 -3.86 3.83 -10.18
CA LEU A 476 -5.04 4.52 -9.67
C LEU A 476 -4.70 5.39 -8.45
N ALA A 477 -3.90 4.87 -7.52
CA ALA A 477 -3.46 5.60 -6.33
C ALA A 477 -2.65 6.86 -6.66
N GLY A 478 -1.65 6.74 -7.53
CA GLY A 478 -0.85 7.89 -7.96
C GLY A 478 -1.68 8.92 -8.75
N GLN A 479 -2.62 8.48 -9.60
CA GLN A 479 -3.52 9.37 -10.32
C GLN A 479 -4.49 10.12 -9.39
N LEU A 480 -5.00 9.45 -8.36
CA LEU A 480 -5.80 10.11 -7.32
C LEU A 480 -4.96 11.09 -6.51
N ALA A 481 -3.72 10.74 -6.13
CA ALA A 481 -2.83 11.64 -5.41
C ALA A 481 -2.44 12.89 -6.22
N VAL A 482 -2.35 12.79 -7.56
CA VAL A 482 -2.24 13.96 -8.45
C VAL A 482 -3.53 14.79 -8.44
N ARG A 483 -4.71 14.17 -8.63
CA ARG A 483 -6.02 14.87 -8.61
C ARG A 483 -6.31 15.54 -7.26
N PHE A 484 -5.80 14.98 -6.17
CA PHE A 484 -5.90 15.50 -4.80
C PHE A 484 -4.89 16.61 -4.49
N GLY A 485 -3.99 16.96 -5.42
CA GLY A 485 -2.98 18.00 -5.22
C GLY A 485 -1.90 17.63 -4.19
N LEU A 486 -1.58 16.34 -4.07
CA LEU A 486 -0.48 15.82 -3.24
C LEU A 486 0.78 15.60 -4.09
N LEU A 487 0.63 14.97 -5.26
CA LEU A 487 1.71 14.77 -6.20
C LEU A 487 1.72 15.90 -7.24
N PRO A 488 2.82 16.67 -7.38
CA PRO A 488 2.94 17.74 -8.38
C PRO A 488 3.24 17.21 -9.79
N GLN A 489 3.34 15.89 -9.97
CA GLN A 489 3.52 15.24 -11.26
C GLN A 489 2.24 15.22 -12.09
N THR A 490 2.35 15.03 -13.40
CA THR A 490 1.16 14.79 -14.24
C THR A 490 0.69 13.34 -14.15
N VAL A 491 -0.58 13.10 -14.50
CA VAL A 491 -1.16 11.75 -14.67
C VAL A 491 -0.31 10.88 -15.60
N GLN A 492 0.26 11.48 -16.65
CA GLN A 492 1.13 10.80 -17.62
C GLN A 492 2.50 10.46 -17.03
N GLN A 493 3.07 11.31 -16.17
CA GLN A 493 4.32 11.02 -15.46
C GLN A 493 4.15 9.88 -14.44
N VAL A 494 3.02 9.82 -13.73
CA VAL A 494 2.66 8.68 -12.88
C VAL A 494 2.49 7.40 -13.72
N ARG A 495 1.76 7.49 -14.85
CA ARG A 495 1.59 6.35 -15.79
C ARG A 495 2.92 5.82 -16.29
N ALA A 496 3.84 6.71 -16.72
CA ALA A 496 5.18 6.32 -17.16
C ALA A 496 6.01 5.66 -16.04
N ALA A 497 5.89 6.11 -14.79
CA ALA A 497 6.60 5.50 -13.66
C ALA A 497 6.07 4.10 -13.28
N VAL A 498 4.74 3.90 -13.34
CA VAL A 498 4.15 2.56 -13.16
C VAL A 498 4.50 1.64 -14.32
N LEU A 499 4.47 2.15 -15.56
CA LEU A 499 4.87 1.37 -16.74
C LEU A 499 6.35 0.98 -16.67
N GLU A 500 7.25 1.86 -16.26
CA GLU A 500 8.68 1.51 -16.10
C GLU A 500 8.89 0.43 -15.02
N ALA A 501 8.16 0.51 -13.90
CA ALA A 501 8.21 -0.52 -12.86
C ALA A 501 7.66 -1.87 -13.38
N ALA A 502 6.53 -1.87 -14.07
CA ALA A 502 5.91 -3.07 -14.64
C ALA A 502 6.72 -3.69 -15.80
N ASP A 503 7.35 -2.85 -16.62
CA ASP A 503 8.26 -3.26 -17.70
C ASP A 503 9.56 -3.85 -17.15
N SER A 504 10.10 -3.27 -16.06
CA SER A 504 11.27 -3.84 -15.38
C SER A 504 10.98 -5.23 -14.80
N TRP A 505 9.78 -5.45 -14.27
CA TRP A 505 9.29 -6.78 -13.87
C TRP A 505 9.18 -7.71 -15.09
N ALA A 506 8.57 -7.27 -16.19
CA ALA A 506 8.41 -8.08 -17.40
C ALA A 506 9.77 -8.49 -18.00
N LYS A 507 10.75 -7.57 -18.02
CA LYS A 507 12.15 -7.84 -18.43
C LYS A 507 12.83 -8.85 -17.51
N ILE A 508 12.70 -8.71 -16.19
CA ILE A 508 13.25 -9.66 -15.21
C ILE A 508 12.63 -11.05 -15.37
N ARG A 509 11.34 -11.14 -15.75
CA ARG A 509 10.63 -12.40 -15.97
C ARG A 509 10.81 -13.01 -17.36
N GLY A 510 11.29 -12.26 -18.35
CA GLY A 510 11.34 -12.68 -19.75
C GLY A 510 9.96 -12.78 -20.40
N LEU A 511 9.04 -11.88 -20.05
CA LEU A 511 7.63 -11.93 -20.42
C LEU A 511 7.19 -10.76 -21.31
N GLY A 512 6.07 -10.95 -22.00
CA GLY A 512 5.48 -9.97 -22.91
C GLY A 512 6.47 -9.56 -24.00
N ARG A 513 6.67 -8.26 -24.18
CA ARG A 513 7.64 -7.69 -25.14
C ARG A 513 9.12 -7.99 -24.85
N HIS A 514 9.44 -8.62 -23.70
CA HIS A 514 10.78 -9.14 -23.38
C HIS A 514 10.89 -10.66 -23.49
N ARG A 515 9.86 -11.33 -24.05
CA ARG A 515 9.94 -12.73 -24.43
C ARG A 515 11.00 -12.87 -25.52
N VAL A 516 12.01 -13.69 -25.26
CA VAL A 516 12.96 -14.11 -26.29
C VAL A 516 12.37 -15.32 -26.98
N ASP A 517 12.00 -15.18 -28.26
CA ASP A 517 11.57 -16.29 -29.09
C ASP A 517 12.79 -17.11 -29.55
N GLU A 518 13.43 -17.79 -28.59
CA GLU A 518 14.36 -18.88 -28.88
C GLU A 518 13.58 -20.00 -29.60
N ASP A 519 13.86 -20.20 -30.88
CA ASP A 519 13.23 -21.28 -31.65
C ASP A 519 13.54 -22.65 -31.01
N PRO A 520 12.52 -23.41 -30.56
CA PRO A 520 12.75 -24.72 -29.98
C PRO A 520 13.34 -25.71 -30.99
N LEU A 521 13.07 -25.57 -32.28
CA LEU A 521 13.60 -26.49 -33.30
C LEU A 521 15.11 -26.27 -33.49
N ALA A 522 15.56 -25.03 -33.69
CA ALA A 522 16.98 -24.66 -33.72
C ALA A 522 17.71 -25.08 -32.43
N THR A 523 17.11 -24.86 -31.27
CA THR A 523 17.71 -25.24 -29.98
C THR A 523 17.81 -26.76 -29.81
N ILE A 524 16.81 -27.52 -30.28
CA ILE A 524 16.86 -28.99 -30.34
C ILE A 524 17.95 -29.45 -31.33
N ARG A 525 17.99 -28.92 -32.56
CA ARG A 525 19.00 -29.24 -33.60
C ARG A 525 20.42 -29.01 -33.10
N ALA A 526 20.69 -27.84 -32.51
CA ALA A 526 21.99 -27.51 -31.93
C ALA A 526 22.38 -28.42 -30.75
N TRP A 527 21.39 -29.02 -30.08
CA TRP A 527 21.62 -29.95 -28.98
C TRP A 527 21.79 -31.41 -29.42
N THR A 528 21.03 -31.88 -30.42
CA THR A 528 21.07 -33.28 -30.91
C THR A 528 22.35 -33.58 -31.67
N TRP A 529 22.73 -32.73 -32.62
CA TRP A 529 23.85 -32.95 -33.54
C TRP A 529 25.18 -33.32 -32.85
N PRO A 530 25.71 -32.57 -31.86
CA PRO A 530 26.97 -32.93 -31.19
C PRO A 530 26.88 -34.18 -30.29
N ARG A 531 25.67 -34.75 -30.08
CA ARG A 531 25.37 -35.82 -29.13
C ARG A 531 25.06 -37.19 -29.74
N LEU A 532 24.93 -37.27 -31.07
CA LEU A 532 24.77 -38.53 -31.80
C LEU A 532 25.95 -39.47 -31.47
N GLY A 533 25.65 -40.75 -31.22
CA GLY A 533 26.61 -41.77 -30.77
C GLY A 533 27.16 -41.59 -29.34
N LYS A 534 26.77 -40.54 -28.61
CA LYS A 534 27.30 -40.18 -27.28
C LYS A 534 26.22 -40.23 -26.20
N GLU A 535 25.38 -39.19 -26.15
CA GLU A 535 24.26 -39.07 -25.21
C GLU A 535 22.93 -39.50 -25.87
N LEU A 536 22.89 -39.48 -27.21
CA LEU A 536 21.86 -40.10 -28.05
C LEU A 536 22.40 -41.41 -28.62
N ARG A 537 21.66 -42.50 -28.46
CA ARG A 537 22.06 -43.86 -28.87
C ARG A 537 21.29 -44.33 -30.11
N GLU A 538 21.96 -45.05 -30.99
CA GLU A 538 21.37 -45.49 -32.26
C GLU A 538 20.44 -46.70 -32.05
N VAL A 539 19.29 -46.67 -32.72
CA VAL A 539 18.31 -47.75 -32.77
C VAL A 539 17.90 -48.05 -34.20
N ASP A 540 17.50 -49.28 -34.48
CA ASP A 540 16.94 -49.65 -35.78
C ASP A 540 15.49 -49.17 -35.98
N ALA A 541 14.90 -49.44 -37.15
CA ALA A 541 13.50 -49.15 -37.45
C ALA A 541 12.49 -49.83 -36.48
N ALA A 542 12.89 -50.95 -35.85
CA ALA A 542 12.10 -51.64 -34.82
C ALA A 542 12.39 -51.10 -33.39
N ARG A 543 13.09 -49.97 -33.28
CA ARG A 543 13.51 -49.30 -32.03
C ARG A 543 14.38 -50.18 -31.13
N ARG A 544 15.06 -51.19 -31.69
CA ARG A 544 16.03 -52.06 -31.00
C ARG A 544 17.41 -51.39 -31.02
N PRO A 545 18.21 -51.47 -29.95
CA PRO A 545 19.48 -50.77 -29.89
C PRO A 545 20.54 -51.44 -30.77
N VAL A 546 21.25 -50.63 -31.55
CA VAL A 546 22.44 -51.06 -32.30
C VAL A 546 23.64 -51.19 -31.36
N ASP A 547 23.72 -50.31 -30.36
CA ASP A 547 24.77 -50.27 -29.35
C ASP A 547 24.63 -51.37 -28.26
N ARG A 548 25.77 -51.96 -27.85
CA ARG A 548 25.85 -52.94 -26.75
C ARG A 548 25.55 -52.37 -25.34
N LYS A 549 25.29 -51.06 -25.21
CA LYS A 549 24.99 -50.37 -23.94
C LYS A 549 23.85 -49.34 -24.13
N PRO A 550 22.58 -49.78 -24.21
CA PRO A 550 21.44 -48.90 -24.46
C PRO A 550 20.97 -48.06 -23.26
N TRP A 551 21.37 -48.43 -22.03
CA TRP A 551 20.93 -47.79 -20.80
C TRP A 551 21.71 -46.50 -20.46
N GLY A 552 21.04 -45.55 -19.80
CA GLY A 552 21.64 -44.26 -19.40
C GLY A 552 21.72 -43.21 -20.52
N ALA A 553 21.19 -43.50 -21.70
CA ALA A 553 21.03 -42.51 -22.77
C ALA A 553 19.97 -41.45 -22.42
N ARG A 554 20.11 -40.25 -23.00
CA ARG A 554 19.14 -39.14 -22.84
C ARG A 554 18.03 -39.17 -23.90
N GLY A 555 18.22 -40.00 -24.91
CA GLY A 555 17.30 -40.29 -26.00
C GLY A 555 17.96 -41.26 -26.98
N TRP A 556 17.23 -41.62 -28.02
CA TRP A 556 17.70 -42.48 -29.10
C TRP A 556 17.46 -41.81 -30.46
N PHE A 557 18.03 -42.35 -31.53
CA PHE A 557 17.82 -41.85 -32.89
C PHE A 557 17.91 -42.98 -33.92
N ASN A 558 17.30 -42.77 -35.08
CA ASN A 558 17.55 -43.57 -36.28
C ASN A 558 17.68 -42.62 -37.51
N GLU A 559 17.53 -43.15 -38.72
CA GLU A 559 17.61 -42.36 -39.96
C GLU A 559 16.51 -41.29 -40.05
N GLU A 560 15.29 -41.63 -39.62
CA GLU A 560 14.07 -40.82 -39.80
C GLU A 560 13.68 -39.98 -38.56
N HIS A 561 14.10 -40.40 -37.35
CA HIS A 561 13.48 -39.96 -36.10
C HIS A 561 14.46 -39.72 -34.94
N TYR A 562 14.12 -38.76 -34.09
CA TYR A 562 14.65 -38.65 -32.72
C TYR A 562 13.64 -39.17 -31.69
N PHE A 563 14.15 -39.84 -30.66
CA PHE A 563 13.36 -40.53 -29.63
C PHE A 563 13.76 -39.98 -28.25
N LEU A 564 13.18 -38.84 -27.86
CA LEU A 564 13.61 -38.11 -26.67
C LEU A 564 12.76 -38.44 -25.44
N LEU A 565 13.43 -38.62 -24.30
CA LEU A 565 12.77 -38.70 -22.98
C LEU A 565 12.04 -37.39 -22.67
N ARG A 566 10.95 -37.45 -21.89
CA ARG A 566 10.22 -36.25 -21.44
C ARG A 566 11.16 -35.28 -20.73
N GLU A 567 12.01 -35.82 -19.87
CA GLU A 567 12.97 -35.13 -19.03
C GLU A 567 14.04 -34.41 -19.86
N THR A 568 14.31 -34.90 -21.08
CA THR A 568 15.18 -34.25 -22.07
C THR A 568 14.43 -33.17 -22.84
N LEU A 569 13.21 -33.43 -23.34
CA LEU A 569 12.42 -32.38 -24.00
C LEU A 569 12.06 -31.20 -23.08
N MET A 570 11.94 -31.43 -21.76
CA MET A 570 11.81 -30.36 -20.75
C MET A 570 12.94 -29.32 -20.78
N GLU A 571 14.11 -29.60 -21.38
CA GLU A 571 15.19 -28.60 -21.49
C GLU A 571 14.88 -27.47 -22.48
N PHE A 572 14.11 -27.77 -23.54
CA PHE A 572 13.82 -26.86 -24.66
C PHE A 572 12.49 -26.13 -24.53
N VAL A 573 11.87 -26.19 -23.34
CA VAL A 573 10.69 -25.37 -23.04
C VAL A 573 11.15 -23.90 -23.03
N PRO A 574 10.57 -23.01 -23.85
CA PRO A 574 10.98 -21.61 -23.91
C PRO A 574 10.96 -20.92 -22.52
N PRO A 575 11.81 -19.91 -22.29
CA PRO A 575 11.72 -19.09 -21.07
C PRO A 575 10.29 -18.59 -20.82
N GLY A 576 9.76 -18.84 -19.61
CA GLY A 576 8.38 -18.51 -19.23
C GLY A 576 7.30 -19.47 -19.77
N GLY A 577 7.61 -20.37 -20.70
CA GLY A 577 6.67 -21.34 -21.27
C GLY A 577 6.49 -22.61 -20.43
N THR A 578 5.55 -23.46 -20.86
CA THR A 578 5.25 -24.77 -20.27
C THR A 578 5.52 -25.92 -21.25
N PHE A 579 5.54 -27.14 -20.72
CA PHE A 579 5.60 -28.37 -21.53
C PHE A 579 4.31 -28.67 -22.34
N LYS A 580 3.25 -27.86 -22.17
CA LYS A 580 2.13 -27.88 -23.12
C LYS A 580 2.55 -27.12 -24.39
N ASP A 581 3.00 -25.89 -24.19
CA ASP A 581 3.27 -24.92 -25.26
C ASP A 581 4.43 -25.39 -26.15
N LEU A 582 5.49 -25.99 -25.56
CA LEU A 582 6.54 -26.65 -26.34
C LEU A 582 6.00 -27.75 -27.26
N ARG A 583 5.05 -28.58 -26.79
CA ARG A 583 4.47 -29.64 -27.63
C ARG A 583 3.58 -29.05 -28.72
N GLU A 584 2.82 -28.01 -28.41
CA GLU A 584 1.98 -27.34 -29.40
C GLU A 584 2.82 -26.66 -30.50
N ILE A 585 3.96 -26.04 -30.16
CA ILE A 585 4.93 -25.53 -31.14
C ILE A 585 5.51 -26.66 -32.01
N LEU A 586 5.93 -27.78 -31.40
CA LEU A 586 6.51 -28.91 -32.14
C LEU A 586 5.46 -29.65 -33.00
N GLU A 587 4.20 -29.72 -32.55
CA GLU A 587 3.10 -30.33 -33.30
C GLU A 587 2.67 -29.42 -34.47
N GLN A 588 2.54 -28.11 -34.25
CA GLN A 588 2.22 -27.12 -35.30
C GLN A 588 3.25 -27.09 -36.43
N ARG A 589 4.54 -27.30 -36.12
CA ARG A 589 5.61 -27.35 -37.12
C ARG A 589 5.91 -28.77 -37.65
N GLY A 590 5.12 -29.78 -37.30
CA GLY A 590 5.33 -31.17 -37.74
C GLY A 590 6.57 -31.87 -37.15
N ALA A 591 7.26 -31.23 -36.21
CA ALA A 591 8.47 -31.76 -35.56
C ALA A 591 8.15 -32.86 -34.54
N LEU A 592 6.98 -32.84 -33.89
CA LEU A 592 6.52 -33.88 -32.97
C LEU A 592 5.41 -34.72 -33.61
N LEU A 593 5.63 -36.03 -33.74
CA LEU A 593 4.67 -36.97 -34.30
C LEU A 593 3.78 -37.57 -33.20
N THR A 594 2.46 -37.44 -33.38
CA THR A 594 1.46 -37.97 -32.44
C THR A 594 0.40 -38.78 -33.17
N ASP A 595 -0.03 -39.89 -32.57
CA ASP A 595 -1.25 -40.60 -32.97
C ASP A 595 -2.37 -40.21 -32.01
N ASP A 596 -3.30 -39.37 -32.48
CA ASP A 596 -4.42 -38.87 -31.68
C ASP A 596 -5.44 -39.96 -31.30
N ARG A 597 -5.28 -41.18 -31.82
CA ARG A 597 -6.05 -42.37 -31.40
C ARG A 597 -5.52 -42.98 -30.10
N LEU A 598 -4.33 -42.56 -29.63
CA LEU A 598 -3.71 -43.05 -28.40
C LEU A 598 -3.88 -42.06 -27.24
N PRO A 599 -4.25 -42.52 -26.02
CA PRO A 599 -4.41 -41.66 -24.85
C PRO A 599 -3.09 -41.14 -24.26
N SER A 600 -1.97 -41.30 -24.97
CA SER A 600 -0.65 -40.85 -24.55
C SER A 600 0.16 -40.48 -25.78
N LYS A 601 0.59 -39.21 -25.87
CA LYS A 601 1.50 -38.69 -26.91
C LYS A 601 2.95 -39.19 -26.77
N GLN A 602 3.14 -40.37 -26.17
CA GLN A 602 4.43 -41.04 -25.99
C GLN A 602 4.36 -42.48 -26.49
N ILE A 603 5.38 -42.89 -27.22
CA ILE A 603 5.58 -44.28 -27.68
C ILE A 603 6.45 -45.06 -26.69
N ARG A 604 6.33 -46.39 -26.69
CA ARG A 604 7.23 -47.30 -25.96
C ARG A 604 8.46 -47.63 -26.83
N MET A 605 9.64 -47.64 -26.20
CA MET A 605 10.87 -48.16 -26.81
C MET A 605 10.92 -49.70 -26.76
N SER A 606 11.90 -50.32 -27.42
CA SER A 606 12.11 -51.77 -27.31
C SER A 606 12.43 -52.19 -25.87
N SER A 607 11.89 -53.33 -25.43
CA SER A 607 12.15 -53.91 -24.10
C SER A 607 13.63 -54.23 -23.86
N LEU A 608 14.44 -54.34 -24.92
CA LEU A 608 15.90 -54.48 -24.86
C LEU A 608 16.64 -53.23 -24.34
N ILE A 609 15.98 -52.07 -24.35
CA ILE A 609 16.50 -50.79 -23.83
C ILE A 609 16.07 -50.62 -22.37
N GLY A 610 14.85 -51.02 -22.05
CA GLY A 610 14.29 -51.09 -20.70
C GLY A 610 12.78 -51.39 -20.76
N PRO A 611 12.19 -52.03 -19.73
CA PRO A 611 10.83 -52.57 -19.84
C PRO A 611 9.74 -51.52 -20.13
N ASP A 612 9.84 -50.32 -19.56
CA ASP A 612 8.78 -49.29 -19.64
C ASP A 612 9.29 -47.89 -20.05
N ILE A 613 10.38 -47.84 -20.83
CA ILE A 613 10.88 -46.56 -21.37
C ILE A 613 9.88 -45.99 -22.38
N ARG A 614 9.41 -44.77 -22.10
CA ARG A 614 8.51 -43.99 -22.96
C ARG A 614 9.20 -42.71 -23.44
N VAL A 615 9.04 -42.42 -24.73
CA VAL A 615 9.67 -41.27 -25.41
C VAL A 615 8.66 -40.55 -26.29
N TYR A 616 9.00 -39.31 -26.65
CA TYR A 616 8.37 -38.60 -27.75
C TYR A 616 9.13 -38.91 -29.05
N GLN A 617 8.40 -39.18 -30.13
CA GLN A 617 8.96 -39.41 -31.46
C GLN A 617 8.93 -38.09 -32.24
N LEU A 618 10.10 -37.58 -32.60
CA LEU A 618 10.25 -36.35 -33.35
C LEU A 618 10.70 -36.67 -34.78
N CYS A 619 10.16 -35.95 -35.76
CA CYS A 619 10.60 -36.05 -37.16
C CYS A 619 12.01 -35.45 -37.29
N ARG A 620 12.96 -36.24 -37.78
CA ARG A 620 14.35 -35.79 -37.90
C ARG A 620 14.54 -34.85 -39.08
N GLU A 621 13.86 -35.08 -40.20
CA GLU A 621 13.88 -34.19 -41.38
C GLU A 621 13.50 -32.74 -41.00
N VAL A 622 12.42 -32.57 -40.23
CA VAL A 622 11.95 -31.24 -39.78
C VAL A 622 12.91 -30.58 -38.79
N ILE A 623 13.63 -31.35 -37.96
CA ILE A 623 14.58 -30.81 -36.99
C ILE A 623 15.94 -30.49 -37.62
N ASP A 624 16.47 -31.38 -38.46
CA ASP A 624 17.78 -31.25 -39.07
C ASP A 624 17.76 -30.24 -40.25
N ARG A 625 16.59 -29.94 -40.84
CA ARG A 625 16.42 -28.89 -41.88
C ARG A 625 16.85 -27.52 -41.37
N GLU A 626 17.91 -26.97 -41.97
CA GLU A 626 18.29 -25.57 -41.77
C GLU A 626 17.18 -24.65 -42.31
N VAL A 627 16.98 -23.52 -41.63
CA VAL A 627 16.10 -22.47 -42.14
C VAL A 627 16.94 -21.68 -43.13
N GLU A 628 16.70 -21.92 -44.42
CA GLU A 628 17.12 -20.99 -45.46
C GLU A 628 16.46 -19.64 -45.13
N CYS A 629 17.27 -18.59 -44.98
CA CYS A 629 16.75 -17.25 -44.76
C CYS A 629 16.26 -16.72 -46.10
N ASP A 630 14.94 -16.77 -46.31
CA ASP A 630 14.32 -16.22 -47.51
C ASP A 630 14.54 -14.69 -47.56
N GLU A 631 15.54 -14.25 -48.33
CA GLU A 631 15.75 -12.84 -48.71
C GLU A 631 14.72 -12.41 -49.79
N GLU A 632 13.45 -12.79 -49.62
CA GLU A 632 12.33 -12.54 -50.56
C GLU A 632 11.25 -11.64 -49.95
N ASP A 633 11.61 -10.43 -49.49
CA ASP A 633 10.62 -9.40 -49.10
C ASP A 633 11.03 -7.94 -49.45
N GLU A 634 12.04 -7.72 -50.29
CA GLU A 634 12.37 -6.38 -50.85
C GLU A 634 12.07 -6.23 -52.37
N THR A 635 11.92 -7.31 -53.13
CA THR A 635 11.79 -7.26 -54.61
C THR A 635 10.37 -7.08 -55.14
N ASN A 636 9.31 -7.21 -54.32
CA ASN A 636 7.93 -7.02 -54.78
C ASN A 636 7.42 -5.57 -54.71
N ALA A 637 8.22 -4.63 -54.15
CA ALA A 637 7.82 -3.24 -53.97
C ALA A 637 7.96 -2.34 -55.22
N GLU A 638 8.53 -2.84 -56.33
CA GLU A 638 8.72 -2.07 -57.58
C GLU A 638 7.85 -2.54 -58.76
N SER A 639 6.90 -3.46 -58.57
CA SER A 639 6.00 -3.92 -59.65
C SER A 639 4.63 -3.21 -59.71
N GLU A 640 4.25 -2.44 -58.69
CA GLU A 640 3.06 -1.56 -58.70
C GLU A 640 3.44 -0.07 -58.66
N ARG A 641 3.80 0.47 -59.84
CA ARG A 641 3.96 1.91 -60.13
C ARG A 641 3.39 2.28 -61.49
#